data_AF-A0A484ZJN2-F1
#
_entry.id   AF-A0A484ZJN2-F1
#
_cell.length_a   1.000
_cell.length_b   1.000
_cell.length_c   1.000
_cell.angle_alpha   90.00
_cell.angle_beta   90.00
_cell.angle_gamma   90.00
#
_symmetry.space_group_name_H-M   'P 1'
#
loop_
_entity.id
_entity.type
_entity.pdbx_description
1 polymer ?
#
loop_
_entity_poly.entity_id
_entity_poly.type
_entity_poly.pdbx_seq_one_letter_code
_entity_poly.pdbx_strand_id
1 'polypeptide(L)'
;MNRIYRIIWNNALSSWVVTSELGRGKVKSATNKKLAGIGVGLSLLSASVLAAPDCDPQLLTCKLASEWKYATANSGVQTAVIGDGKNYTITGPSIFDSATSNGIITVTVNDAIDQGYITNNTDKINGKPFITFGNKNNSIVLTDPLTGVTSTVSTYNSSTMTQILRNNTVSILDPEITSAPYYYQAGFLKVTDGEATINIGASNISGIFKDTQLVSAESDTKDAKAIWASDNTINQVISTVGIAPVTHNSSYHDYKTSITAFDGSTIAINDLAGLKNYNTWLIQQIKQGDLKGSLYDAELAKAYTLVNVSYLINTAPESTPITDPILTADVGQFAALYGNGSKATVEVTGSLTGTVINNNNRIYSLVLLDNGATGINKGRITSWGYGYGIIVNGGSTFINQGLIDNNKETARLNYLGVLHGAGSHFINDESGIINLSQSTYSSDSEFTFALSLKSGSMFTNKGIMNLTDTSVAIPNITKGIYANSGSVNNEGLMTLGLLADGTAINTAVGSSIMTVTATDGNNQNSGQLVLGENTAGNYAVIINTGNRNADFTNSASGIIDILGEKSDTAAANVGIALSDRTYGVTNAGTINVKGTNNIGMRVLSSAKAISSGIINVFGKQTANNLNNFGLWVEGANSTAEVSGTVSLTGDNAIAIHAKDKGVINLSGAGKVIFNHGENQIGYYIYGADSKIINNSTGAQDVTTNNSTLMRLDGGAAFTGSSDISSTMSASGDNANVIVATGTGSSVDSGGMTVNVKGNKAIGFLIEGGATGTIGSTGTINLSGKGAIAGIADGQGHDLGGVEKVMTDVEKKTTSLTAGANLNSALDGVVGYIARNLATLTNSGNIYFSGDNTTGIQVEEGAVGANSGNMTLGGMGAVGLKASADTLATILSSTGNLTLNSSWDGLNDGTRTTGVLADGSQVSVTIGNGINAAEVNLNGTGTVGVHASAGSTVTLNDNVAVNFDINKF
;
A
#
# COMPACT_ATOMS: atom_id res chain seq x y z
N MET A 1 32.09 41.22 60.78
CA MET A 1 33.42 40.95 60.17
C MET A 1 33.17 40.28 58.83
N ASN A 2 33.20 41.06 57.74
CA ASN A 2 32.93 40.56 56.40
C ASN A 2 34.15 39.78 55.89
N ARG A 3 34.01 38.47 55.68
CA ARG A 3 35.03 37.66 55.00
C ARG A 3 34.77 37.76 53.50
N ILE A 4 35.53 38.64 52.84
CA ILE A 4 35.46 38.87 51.41
C ILE A 4 36.41 37.87 50.73
N TYR A 5 35.87 36.95 49.93
CA TYR A 5 36.63 35.97 49.16
C TYR A 5 36.06 35.83 47.75
N ARG A 6 36.91 35.47 46.79
CA ARG A 6 36.54 35.18 45.41
C ARG A 6 36.80 33.72 45.10
N ILE A 7 35.89 33.10 44.37
CA ILE A 7 36.05 31.73 43.87
C ILE A 7 36.57 31.82 42.43
N ILE A 8 37.69 31.15 42.14
CA ILE A 8 38.26 31.09 40.79
C ILE A 8 38.49 29.65 40.37
N TRP A 9 38.33 29.37 39.08
CA TRP A 9 38.61 28.06 38.51
C TRP A 9 40.12 27.87 38.35
N ASN A 10 40.67 26.81 38.93
CA ASN A 10 42.07 26.45 38.76
C ASN A 10 42.20 25.30 37.75
N ASN A 11 42.69 25.62 36.54
CA ASN A 11 42.85 24.65 35.46
C ASN A 11 43.87 23.54 35.74
N ALA A 12 44.81 23.73 36.67
CA ALA A 12 45.79 22.70 37.00
C ALA A 12 45.27 21.70 38.04
N LEU A 13 44.28 22.10 38.84
CA LEU A 13 43.66 21.28 39.89
C LEU A 13 42.24 20.84 39.54
N SER A 14 41.72 21.22 38.37
CA SER A 14 40.34 21.00 37.91
C SER A 14 39.28 21.24 38.99
N SER A 15 39.46 22.29 39.78
CA SER A 15 38.60 22.59 40.92
C SER A 15 38.47 24.09 41.17
N TRP A 16 37.37 24.45 41.82
CA TRP A 16 37.12 25.80 42.30
C TRP A 16 37.89 26.04 43.60
N VAL A 17 38.77 27.04 43.61
CA VAL A 17 39.56 27.40 44.78
C VAL A 17 39.16 28.77 45.31
N VAL A 18 39.11 28.89 46.64
CA VAL A 18 38.80 30.15 47.33
C VAL A 18 40.06 30.98 47.48
N THR A 19 40.03 32.23 47.01
CA THR A 19 41.15 33.17 47.11
C THR A 19 40.74 34.49 47.74
N SER A 20 41.71 35.24 48.25
CA SER A 20 41.50 36.58 48.81
C SER A 20 41.40 37.62 47.68
N GLU A 21 40.41 38.53 47.75
CA GLU A 21 40.24 39.61 46.77
C GLU A 21 41.42 40.60 46.69
N LEU A 22 42.35 40.59 47.65
CA LEU A 22 43.51 41.48 47.68
C LEU A 22 44.76 40.92 46.98
N GLY A 23 44.70 39.70 46.44
CA GLY A 23 45.82 39.07 45.73
C GLY A 23 46.06 39.68 44.34
N ARG A 24 46.98 40.64 44.21
CA ARG A 24 47.47 41.12 42.91
C ARG A 24 48.64 40.26 42.41
N GLY A 25 48.32 39.17 41.71
CA GLY A 25 49.31 38.31 41.03
C GLY A 25 48.99 38.16 39.54
N LYS A 26 50.01 38.27 38.68
CA LYS A 26 49.89 38.13 37.22
C LYS A 26 49.22 36.81 36.85
N VAL A 27 48.08 36.87 36.16
CA VAL A 27 47.47 35.72 35.48
C VAL A 27 48.42 35.34 34.34
N LYS A 28 49.21 34.27 34.51
CA LYS A 28 49.99 33.70 33.40
C LYS A 28 49.00 33.04 32.44
N SER A 29 48.63 33.76 31.39
CA SER A 29 48.18 33.17 30.14
C SER A 29 49.38 32.46 29.50
N ALA A 30 49.29 31.15 29.28
CA ALA A 30 50.23 30.42 28.46
C ALA A 30 49.48 29.85 27.26
N THR A 31 49.52 30.60 26.16
CA THR A 31 49.36 30.09 24.81
C THR A 31 50.68 29.42 24.37
N ASN A 32 50.68 28.11 24.11
CA ASN A 32 51.13 27.53 22.82
C ASN A 32 51.26 26.00 22.78
N LYS A 33 50.81 25.50 21.63
CA LYS A 33 51.04 24.27 20.86
C LYS A 33 52.22 23.34 21.23
N LYS A 34 51.90 22.03 21.22
CA LYS A 34 52.72 20.81 20.96
C LYS A 34 53.99 20.57 21.81
N LEU A 35 53.97 19.54 22.67
CA LEU A 35 54.66 18.24 22.49
C LEU A 35 54.50 17.34 23.74
N ALA A 36 54.68 16.05 23.52
CA ALA A 36 54.37 14.91 24.39
C ALA A 36 55.30 14.69 25.61
N GLY A 37 54.75 14.04 26.64
CA GLY A 37 55.39 12.92 27.33
C GLY A 37 56.32 13.21 28.51
N ILE A 38 56.15 12.36 29.54
CA ILE A 38 57.02 12.05 30.70
C ILE A 38 56.80 12.93 31.94
N GLY A 39 56.34 12.26 33.01
CA GLY A 39 55.94 12.86 34.28
C GLY A 39 57.05 13.03 35.31
N VAL A 40 56.65 13.57 36.46
CA VAL A 40 57.32 13.45 37.75
C VAL A 40 56.25 13.51 38.84
N GLY A 41 56.26 12.53 39.74
CA GLY A 41 55.35 12.43 40.89
C GLY A 41 55.92 13.01 42.20
N LEU A 42 55.08 12.85 43.23
CA LEU A 42 55.27 12.97 44.69
C LEU A 42 54.97 14.33 45.36
N SER A 43 53.85 14.39 46.10
CA SER A 43 53.88 14.25 47.57
C SER A 43 52.50 13.91 48.14
N LEU A 44 52.52 13.10 49.20
CA LEU A 44 51.41 12.36 49.81
C LEU A 44 50.50 13.23 50.69
N LEU A 45 49.18 13.01 50.59
CA LEU A 45 48.24 12.85 51.71
C LEU A 45 47.03 12.04 51.18
N SER A 46 46.55 11.12 52.02
CA SER A 46 45.58 10.04 51.78
C SER A 46 44.24 10.44 51.14
N ALA A 47 43.92 9.88 49.97
CA ALA A 47 42.60 9.33 49.54
C ALA A 47 42.60 9.06 48.02
N SER A 48 42.28 7.83 47.61
CA SER A 48 41.99 7.35 46.24
C SER A 48 42.93 7.81 45.11
N VAL A 49 43.87 6.94 44.73
CA VAL A 49 44.55 7.01 43.42
C VAL A 49 43.45 6.96 42.35
N LEU A 50 43.22 8.07 41.66
CA LEU A 50 42.37 8.14 40.47
C LEU A 50 43.00 7.24 39.40
N ALA A 51 42.39 6.08 39.15
CA ALA A 51 42.90 5.06 38.23
C ALA A 51 42.75 5.54 36.78
N ALA A 52 43.73 6.28 36.27
CA ALA A 52 43.84 6.56 34.85
C ALA A 52 44.10 5.24 34.07
N PRO A 53 43.68 5.15 32.79
CA PRO A 53 43.98 4.00 31.94
C PRO A 53 45.48 3.68 31.88
N ASP A 54 45.83 2.41 32.00
CA ASP A 54 47.22 1.95 31.86
C ASP A 54 47.48 1.61 30.39
N CYS A 55 48.08 2.55 29.67
CA CYS A 55 48.41 2.40 28.24
C CYS A 55 49.91 2.19 28.04
N ASP A 56 50.27 1.06 27.42
CA ASP A 56 51.62 0.75 26.98
C ASP A 56 51.78 1.10 25.49
N PRO A 57 52.53 2.18 25.15
CA PRO A 57 52.72 2.62 23.77
C PRO A 57 53.74 1.79 22.97
N GLN A 58 54.46 0.85 23.62
CA GLN A 58 55.32 -0.13 22.95
C GLN A 58 54.54 -1.39 22.59
N LEU A 59 53.71 -1.89 23.52
CA LEU A 59 52.86 -3.05 23.29
C LEU A 59 51.56 -2.69 22.55
N LEU A 60 51.23 -1.40 22.42
CA LEU A 60 50.01 -0.89 21.82
C LEU A 60 48.76 -1.48 22.49
N THR A 61 48.79 -1.52 23.82
CA THR A 61 47.67 -2.01 24.63
C THR A 61 47.28 -0.97 25.66
N CYS A 62 45.99 -0.89 25.98
CA CYS A 62 45.50 -0.13 27.12
C CYS A 62 44.61 -1.02 27.99
N LYS A 63 44.75 -0.88 29.30
CA LYS A 63 43.89 -1.54 30.28
C LYS A 63 43.11 -0.49 31.05
N LEU A 64 41.78 -0.56 30.96
CA LEU A 64 40.89 0.27 31.74
C LEU A 64 40.83 -0.22 33.19
N ALA A 65 40.32 0.63 34.09
CA ALA A 65 40.03 0.24 35.46
C ALA A 65 39.11 -1.00 35.50
N SER A 66 39.39 -1.96 36.38
CA SER A 66 38.62 -3.21 36.47
C SER A 66 37.16 -2.95 36.88
N GLU A 67 36.94 -1.98 37.78
CA GLU A 67 35.63 -1.52 38.23
C GLU A 67 35.39 -0.10 37.70
N TRP A 68 34.26 0.10 37.03
CA TRP A 68 33.89 1.39 36.45
C TRP A 68 32.79 2.06 37.27
N LYS A 69 33.11 3.09 38.06
CA LYS A 69 32.19 3.74 39.01
C LYS A 69 31.86 5.17 38.61
N TYR A 70 30.59 5.56 38.71
CA TYR A 70 30.14 6.93 38.42
C TYR A 70 30.86 7.97 39.29
N ALA A 71 31.17 7.64 40.55
CA ALA A 71 31.90 8.53 41.47
C ALA A 71 33.32 8.90 40.99
N THR A 72 33.91 8.16 40.06
CA THR A 72 35.30 8.34 39.64
C THR A 72 35.52 8.45 38.13
N ALA A 73 34.55 8.05 37.30
CA ALA A 73 34.68 7.97 35.85
C ALA A 73 34.11 9.19 35.09
N ASN A 74 33.43 10.10 35.79
CA ASN A 74 32.81 11.27 35.18
C ASN A 74 33.82 12.28 34.61
N SER A 75 33.36 13.11 33.69
CA SER A 75 34.13 14.19 33.05
C SER A 75 35.41 13.70 32.36
N GLY A 76 35.36 12.51 31.78
CA GLY A 76 36.44 11.91 30.99
C GLY A 76 37.67 11.46 31.78
N VAL A 77 37.61 11.46 33.12
CA VAL A 77 38.77 11.20 34.00
C VAL A 77 39.41 9.83 33.76
N GLN A 78 38.60 8.82 33.43
CA GLN A 78 39.07 7.45 33.18
C GLN A 78 39.06 7.05 31.70
N THR A 79 38.75 7.96 30.78
CA THR A 79 38.68 7.66 29.34
C THR A 79 40.06 7.42 28.74
N ALA A 80 40.25 6.31 28.03
CA ALA A 80 41.46 6.09 27.23
C ALA A 80 41.40 6.96 25.97
N VAL A 81 42.44 7.77 25.71
CA VAL A 81 42.50 8.65 24.54
C VAL A 81 43.62 8.21 23.61
N ILE A 82 43.27 7.79 22.39
CA ILE A 82 44.21 7.40 21.33
C ILE A 82 44.28 8.53 20.29
N GLY A 83 45.49 9.01 20.00
CA GLY A 83 45.69 10.18 19.14
C GLY A 83 47.09 10.27 18.54
N ASP A 84 47.83 9.16 18.51
CA ASP A 84 49.21 9.07 18.02
C ASP A 84 49.32 8.41 16.63
N GLY A 85 48.19 8.05 16.01
CA GLY A 85 48.14 7.44 14.68
C GLY A 85 48.44 5.94 14.65
N LYS A 86 48.52 5.26 15.82
CA LYS A 86 48.79 3.82 15.92
C LYS A 86 47.53 3.00 16.21
N ASN A 87 47.70 1.68 16.26
CA ASN A 87 46.61 0.72 16.44
C ASN A 87 46.68 0.09 17.83
N TYR A 88 45.70 0.36 18.70
CA TYR A 88 45.68 -0.14 20.09
C TYR A 88 44.64 -1.24 20.31
N THR A 89 44.94 -2.15 21.24
CA THR A 89 43.95 -3.06 21.85
C THR A 89 43.63 -2.60 23.28
N ILE A 90 42.35 -2.39 23.56
CA ILE A 90 41.85 -1.88 24.82
C ILE A 90 41.06 -2.99 25.51
N THR A 91 41.32 -3.21 26.80
CA THR A 91 40.63 -4.23 27.60
C THR A 91 40.01 -3.63 28.86
N GLY A 92 38.84 -4.16 29.24
CA GLY A 92 38.07 -3.70 30.40
C GLY A 92 37.00 -2.67 30.05
N PRO A 93 36.24 -2.18 31.04
CA PRO A 93 36.17 -2.69 32.42
C PRO A 93 35.60 -4.11 32.48
N SER A 94 35.87 -4.82 33.58
CA SER A 94 35.29 -6.16 33.84
C SER A 94 34.04 -6.09 34.72
N ILE A 95 33.91 -5.03 35.51
CA ILE A 95 32.77 -4.75 36.39
C ILE A 95 32.30 -3.33 36.08
N PHE A 96 31.00 -3.19 35.82
CA PHE A 96 30.36 -1.89 35.64
C PHE A 96 29.41 -1.62 36.81
N ASP A 97 29.62 -0.51 37.52
CA ASP A 97 28.79 -0.14 38.65
C ASP A 97 27.44 0.37 38.15
N SER A 98 26.39 -0.39 38.45
CA SER A 98 25.05 0.01 38.05
C SER A 98 24.53 1.08 38.99
N ALA A 99 24.05 2.19 38.45
CA ALA A 99 23.40 3.23 39.25
C ALA A 99 22.22 2.61 40.03
N THR A 100 22.23 2.74 41.36
CA THR A 100 21.19 2.18 42.26
C THR A 100 20.00 3.12 42.43
N SER A 101 20.15 4.38 42.03
CA SER A 101 19.10 5.40 42.01
C SER A 101 19.18 6.19 40.71
N ASN A 102 18.03 6.60 40.21
CA ASN A 102 17.91 7.51 39.08
C ASN A 102 17.72 8.97 39.49
N GLY A 103 17.87 9.26 40.79
CA GLY A 103 17.69 10.56 41.44
C GLY A 103 16.41 11.28 41.07
N ILE A 104 15.40 10.52 40.67
CA ILE A 104 14.06 11.01 40.44
C ILE A 104 13.08 10.14 41.23
N ILE A 105 12.00 10.77 41.68
CA ILE A 105 10.83 10.05 42.19
C ILE A 105 9.68 10.19 41.19
N THR A 106 8.86 9.16 41.13
CA THR A 106 7.67 9.13 40.29
C THR A 106 6.46 9.49 41.15
N VAL A 107 5.81 10.60 40.83
CA VAL A 107 4.58 11.04 41.48
C VAL A 107 3.43 10.99 40.48
N THR A 108 2.19 10.84 40.94
CA THR A 108 1.06 10.93 40.01
C THR A 108 0.95 12.34 39.45
N VAL A 109 0.42 12.50 38.23
CA VAL A 109 0.13 13.84 37.68
C VAL A 109 -0.74 14.66 38.64
N ASN A 110 -1.73 14.02 39.27
CA ASN A 110 -2.61 14.68 40.22
C ASN A 110 -1.85 15.21 41.45
N ASP A 111 -0.95 14.40 42.03
CA ASP A 111 -0.12 14.82 43.17
C ASP A 111 0.90 15.90 42.76
N ALA A 112 1.48 15.80 41.57
CA ALA A 112 2.40 16.81 41.04
C ALA A 112 1.72 18.18 40.85
N ILE A 113 0.44 18.21 40.48
CA ILE A 113 -0.39 19.43 40.48
C ILE A 113 -0.57 19.95 41.91
N ASP A 114 -0.98 19.07 42.85
CA ASP A 114 -1.23 19.46 44.24
C ASP A 114 0.01 19.95 44.98
N GLN A 115 1.18 19.40 44.63
CA GLN A 115 2.49 19.76 45.20
C GLN A 115 3.15 20.93 44.46
N GLY A 116 2.54 21.48 43.40
CA GLY A 116 3.03 22.65 42.69
C GLY A 116 4.18 22.41 41.70
N TYR A 117 4.48 21.16 41.37
CA TYR A 117 5.44 20.80 40.29
C TYR A 117 4.87 21.08 38.90
N ILE A 118 3.54 21.13 38.76
CA ILE A 118 2.84 21.48 37.52
C ILE A 118 2.04 22.76 37.79
N THR A 119 2.34 23.83 37.05
CA THR A 119 1.72 25.15 37.27
C THR A 119 0.92 25.67 36.08
N ASN A 120 1.10 25.09 34.90
CA ASN A 120 0.43 25.53 33.67
C ASN A 120 -0.97 24.89 33.47
N ASN A 121 -1.31 23.84 34.22
CA ASN A 121 -2.55 23.09 34.05
C ASN A 121 -2.97 22.44 35.38
N THR A 122 -4.29 22.37 35.63
CA THR A 122 -4.88 21.80 36.86
C THR A 122 -5.80 20.60 36.60
N ASP A 123 -5.90 20.13 35.35
CA ASP A 123 -6.73 19.00 34.96
C ASP A 123 -6.22 17.68 35.59
N LYS A 124 -6.98 17.14 36.54
CA LYS A 124 -6.68 15.84 37.18
C LYS A 124 -7.29 14.69 36.38
N ILE A 125 -6.49 14.08 35.52
CA ILE A 125 -6.97 13.04 34.58
C ILE A 125 -6.85 11.60 35.10
N ASN A 126 -6.15 11.34 36.22
CA ASN A 126 -6.06 9.98 36.72
C ASN A 126 -7.45 9.47 37.13
N GLY A 127 -7.77 8.23 36.75
CA GLY A 127 -9.12 7.66 36.85
C GLY A 127 -10.03 7.95 35.66
N LYS A 128 -9.63 8.81 34.70
CA LYS A 128 -10.35 8.98 33.43
C LYS A 128 -10.15 7.77 32.51
N PRO A 129 -11.14 7.41 31.67
CA PRO A 129 -11.03 6.24 30.82
C PRO A 129 -10.14 6.49 29.60
N PHE A 130 -9.43 5.45 29.17
CA PHE A 130 -8.70 5.41 27.92
C PHE A 130 -9.09 4.14 27.17
N ILE A 131 -9.65 4.31 25.97
CA ILE A 131 -10.21 3.24 25.16
C ILE A 131 -9.10 2.64 24.30
N THR A 132 -9.11 1.32 24.17
CA THR A 132 -8.26 0.57 23.25
C THR A 132 -9.16 -0.26 22.34
N PHE A 133 -9.12 -0.01 21.03
CA PHE A 133 -10.03 -0.65 20.07
C PHE A 133 -9.60 -2.07 19.66
N GLY A 134 -8.29 -2.38 19.78
CA GLY A 134 -7.69 -3.58 19.22
C GLY A 134 -7.46 -3.43 17.71
N ASN A 135 -7.13 -4.52 17.03
CA ASN A 135 -6.84 -4.46 15.60
C ASN A 135 -8.09 -4.31 14.74
N LYS A 136 -7.96 -3.54 13.66
CA LYS A 136 -8.96 -3.43 12.61
C LYS A 136 -8.87 -4.63 11.65
N ASN A 137 -9.06 -5.84 12.16
CA ASN A 137 -8.91 -7.09 11.42
C ASN A 137 -10.24 -7.84 11.19
N ASN A 138 -11.37 -7.26 11.58
CA ASN A 138 -12.69 -7.81 11.27
C ASN A 138 -13.09 -7.39 9.84
N SER A 139 -12.79 -8.24 8.87
CA SER A 139 -13.07 -8.00 7.45
C SER A 139 -14.54 -8.29 7.13
N ILE A 140 -15.26 -7.26 6.67
CA ILE A 140 -16.63 -7.37 6.19
C ILE A 140 -16.61 -7.40 4.67
N VAL A 141 -17.14 -8.47 4.08
CA VAL A 141 -17.33 -8.56 2.63
C VAL A 141 -18.59 -7.79 2.25
N LEU A 142 -18.45 -6.92 1.26
CA LEU A 142 -19.53 -6.15 0.66
C LEU A 142 -19.62 -6.51 -0.82
N THR A 143 -20.78 -6.96 -1.25
CA THR A 143 -21.09 -7.10 -2.67
C THR A 143 -21.86 -5.86 -3.08
N ASP A 144 -21.34 -5.10 -4.04
CA ASP A 144 -22.12 -4.03 -4.65
C ASP A 144 -23.29 -4.69 -5.41
N PRO A 145 -24.56 -4.46 -5.01
CA PRO A 145 -25.71 -5.14 -5.59
C PRO A 145 -25.95 -4.78 -7.06
N LEU A 146 -25.36 -3.68 -7.55
CA LEU A 146 -25.48 -3.27 -8.95
C LEU A 146 -24.45 -3.94 -9.84
N THR A 147 -23.25 -4.22 -9.32
CA THR A 147 -22.13 -4.74 -10.12
C THR A 147 -21.80 -6.21 -9.88
N GLY A 148 -22.09 -6.72 -8.69
CA GLY A 148 -21.55 -7.99 -8.22
C GLY A 148 -20.07 -7.93 -7.80
N VAL A 149 -19.41 -6.76 -7.90
CA VAL A 149 -18.03 -6.61 -7.39
C VAL A 149 -18.07 -6.75 -5.89
N THR A 150 -17.22 -7.62 -5.38
CA THR A 150 -17.01 -7.70 -3.95
C THR A 150 -15.78 -6.93 -3.53
N SER A 151 -15.94 -6.21 -2.42
CA SER A 151 -14.88 -5.48 -1.76
C SER A 151 -14.89 -5.84 -0.27
N THR A 152 -13.85 -5.43 0.43
CA THR A 152 -13.77 -5.66 1.87
C THR A 152 -13.57 -4.37 2.62
N VAL A 153 -14.24 -4.28 3.77
CA VAL A 153 -14.09 -3.19 4.73
C VAL A 153 -13.60 -3.79 6.03
N SER A 154 -12.38 -3.46 6.42
CA SER A 154 -11.89 -3.82 7.73
C SER A 154 -12.58 -2.97 8.80
N THR A 155 -12.95 -3.57 9.92
CA THR A 155 -13.59 -2.91 11.08
C THR A 155 -12.95 -3.41 12.36
N TYR A 156 -13.26 -2.77 13.49
CA TYR A 156 -12.83 -3.23 14.81
C TYR A 156 -13.77 -4.34 15.29
N ASN A 157 -13.21 -5.33 15.96
CA ASN A 157 -14.02 -6.34 16.62
C ASN A 157 -14.51 -5.77 17.96
N SER A 158 -15.84 -5.67 18.15
CA SER A 158 -16.43 -5.16 19.39
C SER A 158 -15.96 -5.94 20.63
N SER A 159 -15.63 -7.23 20.50
CA SER A 159 -15.15 -8.05 21.62
C SER A 159 -13.74 -7.66 22.08
N THR A 160 -12.88 -7.15 21.19
CA THR A 160 -11.50 -6.76 21.49
C THR A 160 -11.39 -5.35 22.08
N MET A 161 -12.44 -4.54 21.99
CA MET A 161 -12.43 -3.21 22.59
C MET A 161 -12.35 -3.32 24.12
N THR A 162 -11.41 -2.60 24.71
CA THR A 162 -11.18 -2.56 26.16
C THR A 162 -11.03 -1.12 26.63
N GLN A 163 -11.07 -0.93 27.95
CA GLN A 163 -10.84 0.34 28.60
C GLN A 163 -9.87 0.14 29.75
N ILE A 164 -8.89 1.01 29.85
CA ILE A 164 -8.06 1.18 31.05
C ILE A 164 -8.37 2.52 31.70
N LEU A 165 -8.08 2.66 33.00
CA LEU A 165 -8.13 3.95 33.67
C LEU A 165 -6.75 4.58 33.64
N ARG A 166 -6.66 5.87 33.28
CA ARG A 166 -5.40 6.60 33.29
C ARG A 166 -4.82 6.59 34.69
N ASN A 167 -3.54 6.22 34.77
CA ASN A 167 -2.71 6.37 35.95
C ASN A 167 -1.39 7.01 35.51
N ASN A 168 -1.48 8.26 35.05
CA ASN A 168 -0.31 8.99 34.59
C ASN A 168 0.55 9.41 35.76
N THR A 169 1.85 9.26 35.54
CA THR A 169 2.87 9.66 36.49
C THR A 169 3.90 10.52 35.80
N VAL A 170 4.52 11.40 36.57
CA VAL A 170 5.60 12.28 36.12
C VAL A 170 6.82 12.08 37.01
N SER A 171 7.99 12.30 36.43
CA SER A 171 9.25 12.22 37.14
C SER A 171 9.66 13.61 37.62
N ILE A 172 9.98 13.73 38.91
CA ILE A 172 10.55 14.94 39.51
C ILE A 172 11.90 14.59 40.15
N LEU A 173 12.77 15.56 40.33
CA LEU A 173 14.03 15.35 41.07
C LEU A 173 13.70 14.86 42.48
N ASP A 174 14.37 13.78 42.90
CA ASP A 174 14.24 13.29 44.26
C ASP A 174 14.76 14.35 45.25
N PRO A 175 13.92 14.91 46.14
CA PRO A 175 14.36 15.93 47.09
C PRO A 175 15.41 15.41 48.09
N GLU A 176 15.50 14.09 48.28
CA GLU A 176 16.42 13.46 49.23
C GLU A 176 17.81 13.19 48.64
N ILE A 177 18.01 13.39 47.33
CA ILE A 177 19.30 13.08 46.69
C ILE A 177 20.32 14.23 46.79
N THR A 178 21.48 13.94 47.39
CA THR A 178 22.53 14.94 47.63
C THR A 178 23.76 14.80 46.72
N SER A 179 23.90 13.68 46.00
CA SER A 179 25.03 13.38 45.09
C SER A 179 24.54 12.61 43.87
N ALA A 180 25.09 12.91 42.68
CA ALA A 180 24.66 12.31 41.42
C ALA A 180 25.08 10.84 41.29
N PRO A 181 24.12 9.90 41.18
CA PRO A 181 24.39 8.49 40.89
C PRO A 181 24.52 8.24 39.37
N TYR A 182 25.03 9.22 38.62
CA TYR A 182 25.01 9.22 37.15
C TYR A 182 26.39 9.26 36.55
N TYR A 183 26.51 8.68 35.35
CA TYR A 183 27.62 8.92 34.46
C TYR A 183 27.40 10.22 33.68
N TYR A 184 28.30 11.18 33.83
CA TYR A 184 28.26 12.47 33.13
C TYR A 184 29.57 12.68 32.38
N GLN A 185 29.50 12.89 31.06
CA GLN A 185 30.69 13.00 30.20
C GLN A 185 31.70 11.88 30.46
N ALA A 186 31.19 10.67 30.70
CA ALA A 186 32.03 9.49 30.89
C ALA A 186 32.38 8.87 29.53
N GLY A 187 33.45 8.08 29.47
CA GLY A 187 33.80 7.30 28.27
C GLY A 187 34.85 6.25 28.58
N PHE A 188 34.79 5.11 27.89
CA PHE A 188 35.82 4.09 27.94
C PHE A 188 36.98 4.45 27.00
N LEU A 189 36.66 4.88 25.78
CA LEU A 189 37.61 5.09 24.71
C LEU A 189 37.24 6.29 23.82
N LYS A 190 38.22 7.13 23.49
CA LYS A 190 38.13 8.19 22.49
C LYS A 190 39.32 8.11 21.53
N VAL A 191 39.05 8.02 20.23
CA VAL A 191 40.05 7.98 19.16
C VAL A 191 40.00 9.26 18.35
N THR A 192 41.15 9.90 18.15
CA THR A 192 41.29 11.14 17.38
C THR A 192 42.32 11.02 16.24
N ASP A 193 43.14 9.97 16.27
CA ASP A 193 44.13 9.61 15.24
C ASP A 193 44.59 8.17 15.50
N GLY A 194 44.51 7.29 14.50
CA GLY A 194 44.84 5.86 14.62
C GLY A 194 43.61 4.97 14.78
N GLU A 195 43.83 3.71 15.18
CA GLU A 195 42.78 2.69 15.37
C GLU A 195 42.81 2.15 16.79
N ALA A 196 41.65 1.77 17.33
CA ALA A 196 41.53 1.21 18.67
C ALA A 196 40.42 0.15 18.71
N THR A 197 40.76 -1.08 19.10
CA THR A 197 39.80 -2.16 19.32
C THR A 197 39.55 -2.35 20.80
N ILE A 198 38.31 -2.20 21.26
CA ILE A 198 37.94 -2.35 22.67
C ILE A 198 37.20 -3.67 22.93
N ASN A 199 37.65 -4.37 23.97
CA ASN A 199 37.04 -5.58 24.52
C ASN A 199 36.61 -5.32 25.96
N ILE A 200 35.31 -5.12 26.16
CA ILE A 200 34.73 -4.82 27.47
C ILE A 200 34.33 -6.14 28.13
N GLY A 201 34.88 -6.40 29.32
CA GLY A 201 34.60 -7.62 30.07
C GLY A 201 33.25 -7.61 30.80
N ALA A 202 32.68 -6.43 31.08
CA ALA A 202 31.36 -6.30 31.69
C ALA A 202 30.25 -6.60 30.67
N SER A 203 29.57 -7.74 30.81
CA SER A 203 28.48 -8.15 29.91
C SER A 203 27.26 -7.23 29.94
N ASN A 204 27.00 -6.58 31.08
CA ASN A 204 25.91 -5.63 31.27
C ASN A 204 26.47 -4.27 31.68
N ILE A 205 26.22 -3.26 30.84
CA ILE A 205 26.57 -1.85 31.07
C ILE A 205 25.27 -1.13 31.31
N SER A 206 24.85 -1.14 32.57
CA SER A 206 23.56 -0.63 33.00
C SER A 206 23.77 0.61 33.83
N GLY A 207 23.37 1.77 33.33
CA GLY A 207 23.61 3.02 34.03
C GLY A 207 22.70 4.14 33.57
N ILE A 208 22.96 5.31 34.11
CA ILE A 208 22.31 6.54 33.71
C ILE A 208 23.37 7.44 33.15
N PHE A 209 23.17 7.84 31.90
CA PHE A 209 24.16 8.54 31.11
C PHE A 209 23.63 9.93 30.75
N LYS A 210 24.41 10.95 31.12
CA LYS A 210 24.25 12.34 30.69
C LYS A 210 25.47 12.72 29.85
N ASP A 211 25.23 13.28 28.67
CA ASP A 211 26.27 13.78 27.77
C ASP A 211 27.47 12.83 27.61
N THR A 212 27.21 11.55 27.38
CA THR A 212 28.21 10.47 27.53
C THR A 212 28.31 9.66 26.24
N GLN A 213 29.53 9.51 25.73
CA GLN A 213 29.85 8.59 24.65
C GLN A 213 30.81 7.52 25.18
N LEU A 214 30.35 6.27 25.26
CA LEU A 214 31.15 5.19 25.85
C LEU A 214 32.40 4.90 25.00
N VAL A 215 32.22 4.85 23.68
CA VAL A 215 33.32 4.69 22.72
C VAL A 215 33.13 5.71 21.61
N SER A 216 34.13 6.53 21.32
CA SER A 216 34.05 7.51 20.23
C SER A 216 35.26 7.51 19.30
N ALA A 217 35.00 7.83 18.03
CA ALA A 217 35.99 8.24 17.04
C ALA A 217 35.63 9.65 16.56
N GLU A 218 36.54 10.60 16.68
CA GLU A 218 36.26 12.01 16.45
C GLU A 218 37.42 12.69 15.71
N SER A 219 37.23 13.00 14.43
CA SER A 219 38.24 13.69 13.62
C SER A 219 37.73 14.13 12.24
N ASP A 220 38.13 15.33 11.82
CA ASP A 220 37.95 15.84 10.45
C ASP A 220 39.24 15.83 9.61
N THR A 221 40.39 15.57 10.23
CA THR A 221 41.70 15.81 9.58
C THR A 221 42.59 14.58 9.53
N LYS A 222 42.31 13.58 10.36
CA LYS A 222 43.12 12.38 10.53
C LYS A 222 42.23 11.16 10.67
N ASP A 223 42.67 10.03 10.14
CA ASP A 223 41.89 8.80 10.21
C ASP A 223 41.81 8.32 11.67
N ALA A 224 40.61 8.35 12.25
CA ALA A 224 40.33 7.93 13.62
C ALA A 224 39.32 6.80 13.59
N LYS A 225 39.67 5.62 14.13
CA LYS A 225 38.82 4.44 14.09
C LYS A 225 38.67 3.75 15.45
N ALA A 226 37.42 3.52 15.86
CA ALA A 226 37.10 2.78 17.08
C ALA A 226 36.30 1.52 16.75
N ILE A 227 36.72 0.36 17.27
CA ILE A 227 36.10 -0.95 17.01
C ILE A 227 35.59 -1.55 18.31
N TRP A 228 34.28 -1.79 18.40
CA TRP A 228 33.62 -2.51 19.49
C TRP A 228 33.63 -4.02 19.20
N ALA A 229 34.44 -4.78 19.92
CA ALA A 229 34.68 -6.20 19.63
C ALA A 229 34.02 -7.19 20.61
N SER A 230 33.49 -6.72 21.74
CA SER A 230 32.86 -7.56 22.76
C SER A 230 31.33 -7.61 22.64
N ASP A 231 30.73 -8.59 23.30
CA ASP A 231 29.27 -8.72 23.44
C ASP A 231 28.81 -8.03 24.73
N ASN A 232 28.00 -6.99 24.58
CA ASN A 232 27.54 -6.21 25.72
C ASN A 232 26.08 -5.82 25.58
N THR A 233 25.39 -5.84 26.73
CA THR A 233 24.04 -5.30 26.88
C THR A 233 24.14 -3.91 27.51
N ILE A 234 23.66 -2.89 26.81
CA ILE A 234 23.65 -1.49 27.23
C ILE A 234 22.24 -1.13 27.70
N ASN A 235 22.09 -0.90 28.99
CA ASN A 235 20.81 -0.54 29.58
C ASN A 235 20.88 0.89 30.12
N GLN A 236 20.07 1.77 29.56
CA GLN A 236 19.84 3.08 30.16
C GLN A 236 18.66 2.91 31.13
N VAL A 237 18.94 2.98 32.43
CA VAL A 237 18.03 2.42 33.44
C VAL A 237 16.74 3.24 33.62
N ILE A 238 16.67 4.51 33.20
CA ILE A 238 15.48 5.38 33.05
C ILE A 238 15.97 6.78 32.57
N SER A 239 15.09 7.64 32.07
CA SER A 239 15.39 9.05 31.77
C SER A 239 15.71 9.84 33.03
N THR A 240 16.88 10.48 33.09
CA THR A 240 17.09 11.59 34.02
C THR A 240 16.31 12.81 33.57
N VAL A 241 15.81 13.57 34.53
CA VAL A 241 15.27 14.91 34.27
C VAL A 241 16.43 15.92 34.16
N GLY A 242 16.37 16.78 33.15
CA GLY A 242 17.07 18.06 33.21
C GLY A 242 16.32 19.01 34.15
N ILE A 243 16.93 20.14 34.51
CA ILE A 243 16.26 21.20 35.28
C ILE A 243 15.32 22.07 34.42
N ALA A 244 15.42 21.96 33.09
CA ALA A 244 14.50 22.63 32.19
C ALA A 244 13.09 22.04 32.35
N PRO A 245 12.04 22.87 32.42
CA PRO A 245 10.68 22.38 32.46
C PRO A 245 10.38 21.42 31.30
N VAL A 246 9.79 20.27 31.62
CA VAL A 246 9.50 19.21 30.64
C VAL A 246 8.01 19.18 30.34
N THR A 247 7.66 19.18 29.06
CA THR A 247 6.29 18.96 28.63
C THR A 247 5.94 17.47 28.67
N HIS A 248 4.95 17.11 29.48
CA HIS A 248 4.33 15.79 29.47
C HIS A 248 2.95 15.87 28.84
N ASN A 249 2.78 15.17 27.72
CA ASN A 249 1.50 15.07 27.04
C ASN A 249 0.83 13.75 27.41
N SER A 250 -0.46 13.83 27.73
CA SER A 250 -1.31 12.68 28.00
C SER A 250 -2.66 12.88 27.31
N SER A 251 -3.46 11.83 27.26
CA SER A 251 -4.81 11.91 26.74
C SER A 251 -5.77 10.95 27.45
N TYR A 252 -7.06 11.23 27.37
CA TYR A 252 -8.12 10.35 27.82
C TYR A 252 -9.33 10.48 26.90
N HIS A 253 -10.27 9.56 27.02
CA HIS A 253 -11.50 9.58 26.24
C HIS A 253 -12.66 10.00 27.15
N ASP A 254 -13.53 10.87 26.67
CA ASP A 254 -14.87 11.06 27.24
C ASP A 254 -15.90 10.43 26.30
N TYR A 255 -16.78 9.59 26.85
CA TYR A 255 -17.92 9.04 26.09
C TYR A 255 -18.95 10.15 25.81
N LYS A 256 -19.51 10.17 24.60
CA LYS A 256 -20.61 11.08 24.27
C LYS A 256 -21.93 10.50 24.77
N THR A 257 -22.46 11.04 25.87
CA THR A 257 -23.73 10.60 26.51
C THR A 257 -24.85 10.23 25.52
N SER A 258 -25.00 10.99 24.45
CA SER A 258 -25.76 10.62 23.25
C SER A 258 -25.14 11.18 21.98
N ILE A 259 -25.31 10.48 20.86
CA ILE A 259 -24.93 10.94 19.52
C ILE A 259 -26.14 10.89 18.57
N THR A 260 -26.06 11.68 17.49
CA THR A 260 -26.91 11.50 16.31
C THR A 260 -26.11 10.73 15.26
N ALA A 261 -26.57 9.53 14.91
CA ALA A 261 -25.95 8.69 13.89
C ALA A 261 -26.26 9.20 12.47
N PHE A 262 -25.64 8.61 11.45
CA PHE A 262 -25.80 9.01 10.05
C PHE A 262 -27.24 8.87 9.52
N ASP A 263 -28.05 8.00 10.13
CA ASP A 263 -29.48 7.79 9.80
C ASP A 263 -30.43 8.75 10.55
N GLY A 264 -29.88 9.67 11.36
CA GLY A 264 -30.63 10.60 12.19
C GLY A 264 -31.13 10.01 13.52
N SER A 265 -30.90 8.72 13.78
CA SER A 265 -31.25 8.09 15.05
C SER A 265 -30.38 8.63 16.19
N THR A 266 -30.95 8.64 17.40
CA THR A 266 -30.21 9.02 18.61
C THR A 266 -29.74 7.77 19.33
N ILE A 267 -28.42 7.63 19.51
CA ILE A 267 -27.80 6.47 20.14
C ILE A 267 -27.12 6.93 21.44
N ALA A 268 -27.43 6.26 22.56
CA ALA A 268 -26.82 6.56 23.86
C ALA A 268 -25.45 5.87 23.99
N ILE A 269 -24.40 6.63 24.31
CA ILE A 269 -23.05 6.11 24.58
C ILE A 269 -22.58 6.63 25.94
N ASN A 270 -22.66 5.81 26.99
CA ASN A 270 -22.28 6.24 28.33
C ASN A 270 -21.03 5.52 28.87
N ASP A 271 -20.64 4.42 28.24
CA ASP A 271 -19.59 3.53 28.70
C ASP A 271 -19.05 2.67 27.54
N LEU A 272 -18.11 1.79 27.87
CA LEU A 272 -17.54 0.83 26.93
C LEU A 272 -18.60 -0.10 26.32
N ALA A 273 -19.64 -0.47 27.07
CA ALA A 273 -20.70 -1.35 26.57
C ALA A 273 -21.53 -0.65 25.50
N GLY A 274 -21.89 0.61 25.70
CA GLY A 274 -22.54 1.46 24.71
C GLY A 274 -21.70 1.62 23.44
N LEU A 275 -20.39 1.83 23.57
CA LEU A 275 -19.47 1.90 22.44
C LEU A 275 -19.42 0.58 21.63
N LYS A 276 -19.32 -0.56 22.33
CA LYS A 276 -19.33 -1.89 21.68
C LYS A 276 -20.64 -2.16 20.93
N ASN A 277 -21.77 -1.78 21.52
CA ASN A 277 -23.07 -1.92 20.90
C ASN A 277 -23.19 -1.04 19.65
N TYR A 278 -22.74 0.21 19.74
CA TYR A 278 -22.72 1.12 18.60
C TYR A 278 -21.81 0.64 17.47
N ASN A 279 -20.61 0.16 17.78
CA ASN A 279 -19.71 -0.43 16.79
C ASN A 279 -20.36 -1.63 16.07
N THR A 280 -21.01 -2.51 16.84
CA THR A 280 -21.72 -3.66 16.30
C THR A 280 -22.87 -3.22 15.38
N TRP A 281 -23.60 -2.18 15.75
CA TRP A 281 -24.64 -1.59 14.93
C TRP A 281 -24.07 -0.99 13.62
N LEU A 282 -22.97 -0.21 13.68
CA LEU A 282 -22.31 0.32 12.49
C LEU A 282 -21.89 -0.80 11.51
N ILE A 283 -21.35 -1.90 12.02
CA ILE A 283 -20.99 -3.07 11.20
C ILE A 283 -22.22 -3.66 10.50
N GLN A 284 -23.37 -3.73 11.18
CA GLN A 284 -24.61 -4.23 10.57
C GLN A 284 -25.13 -3.29 9.49
N GLN A 285 -25.06 -1.97 9.71
CA GLN A 285 -25.42 -0.97 8.70
C GLN A 285 -24.53 -1.02 7.46
N ILE A 286 -23.24 -1.31 7.64
CA ILE A 286 -22.32 -1.55 6.52
C ILE A 286 -22.74 -2.80 5.74
N LYS A 287 -23.05 -3.91 6.43
CA LYS A 287 -23.51 -5.16 5.79
C LYS A 287 -24.83 -4.99 5.03
N GLN A 288 -25.72 -4.12 5.52
CA GLN A 288 -27.01 -3.83 4.90
C GLN A 288 -26.90 -2.83 3.73
N GLY A 289 -25.75 -2.16 3.58
CA GLY A 289 -25.53 -1.14 2.55
C GLY A 289 -25.96 0.27 2.95
N ASP A 290 -26.51 0.46 4.16
CA ASP A 290 -26.98 1.75 4.67
C ASP A 290 -25.82 2.71 5.02
N LEU A 291 -24.67 2.16 5.41
CA LEU A 291 -23.45 2.91 5.72
C LEU A 291 -22.31 2.55 4.77
N LYS A 292 -21.73 3.55 4.10
CA LYS A 292 -20.50 3.37 3.31
C LYS A 292 -19.33 3.03 4.23
N GLY A 293 -18.57 1.98 3.90
CA GLY A 293 -17.42 1.55 4.71
C GLY A 293 -16.35 2.63 4.93
N SER A 294 -16.18 3.57 3.99
CA SER A 294 -15.27 4.72 4.13
C SER A 294 -15.66 5.71 5.23
N LEU A 295 -16.93 5.68 5.67
CA LEU A 295 -17.45 6.53 6.75
C LEU A 295 -17.40 5.86 8.12
N TYR A 296 -17.12 4.55 8.19
CA TYR A 296 -17.12 3.79 9.44
C TYR A 296 -16.29 4.43 10.56
N ASP A 297 -15.04 4.84 10.27
CA ASP A 297 -14.16 5.42 11.28
C ASP A 297 -14.68 6.77 11.77
N ALA A 298 -15.21 7.59 10.86
CA ALA A 298 -15.80 8.89 11.19
C ALA A 298 -17.07 8.74 12.04
N GLU A 299 -17.92 7.76 11.72
CA GLU A 299 -19.12 7.46 12.49
C GLU A 299 -18.79 6.89 13.87
N LEU A 300 -17.82 5.98 13.98
CA LEU A 300 -17.37 5.44 15.26
C LEU A 300 -16.75 6.54 16.15
N ALA A 301 -15.96 7.44 15.57
CA ALA A 301 -15.33 8.55 16.27
C ALA A 301 -16.34 9.51 16.91
N LYS A 302 -17.59 9.56 16.45
CA LYS A 302 -18.66 10.37 17.10
C LYS A 302 -18.95 9.91 18.52
N ALA A 303 -18.70 8.65 18.86
CA ALA A 303 -19.07 8.07 20.15
C ALA A 303 -18.22 8.56 21.33
N TYR A 304 -17.09 9.23 21.07
CA TYR A 304 -16.17 9.68 22.09
C TYR A 304 -15.51 11.02 21.72
N THR A 305 -14.76 11.59 22.66
CA THR A 305 -13.85 12.70 22.41
C THR A 305 -12.50 12.37 23.02
N LEU A 306 -11.45 12.38 22.20
CA LEU A 306 -10.08 12.31 22.69
C LEU A 306 -9.69 13.68 23.24
N VAL A 307 -9.52 13.77 24.55
CA VAL A 307 -9.05 14.98 25.23
C VAL A 307 -7.54 14.87 25.42
N ASN A 308 -6.79 15.74 24.76
CA ASN A 308 -5.35 15.87 24.96
C ASN A 308 -5.07 16.88 26.06
N VAL A 309 -4.21 16.50 27.00
CA VAL A 309 -3.81 17.35 28.13
C VAL A 309 -2.29 17.44 28.15
N SER A 310 -1.78 18.66 28.27
CA SER A 310 -0.36 18.96 28.34
C SER A 310 -0.02 19.56 29.68
N TYR A 311 0.97 18.99 30.36
CA TYR A 311 1.51 19.45 31.62
C TYR A 311 2.93 19.93 31.42
N LEU A 312 3.26 21.11 31.94
CA LEU A 312 4.61 21.62 32.04
C LEU A 312 5.11 21.31 33.45
N ILE A 313 6.02 20.35 33.54
CA ILE A 313 6.57 19.87 34.80
C ILE A 313 7.83 20.66 35.10
N ASN A 314 7.83 21.39 36.21
CA ASN A 314 9.05 21.93 36.80
C ASN A 314 9.69 20.83 37.65
N THR A 315 10.73 20.20 37.14
CA THR A 315 11.33 18.99 37.73
C THR A 315 12.14 19.28 39.00
N ALA A 316 12.59 20.52 39.18
CA ALA A 316 13.28 21.01 40.38
C ALA A 316 12.99 22.51 40.58
N PRO A 317 11.93 22.88 41.34
CA PRO A 317 11.62 24.27 41.65
C PRO A 317 12.79 25.01 42.30
N GLU A 318 12.90 26.34 42.12
CA GLU A 318 14.04 27.17 42.60
C GLU A 318 14.33 27.03 44.11
N SER A 319 13.35 26.59 44.89
CA SER A 319 13.49 26.30 46.32
C SER A 319 14.19 24.98 46.65
N THR A 320 14.57 24.17 45.65
CA THR A 320 15.20 22.85 45.85
C THR A 320 16.71 23.03 46.08
N PRO A 321 17.26 22.72 47.27
CA PRO A 321 18.68 22.90 47.55
C PRO A 321 19.51 21.80 46.87
N ILE A 322 20.16 22.12 45.75
CA ILE A 322 21.00 21.18 44.99
C ILE A 322 22.48 21.55 45.13
N THR A 323 23.29 20.62 45.64
CA THR A 323 24.72 20.82 45.92
C THR A 323 25.65 20.20 44.89
N ASP A 324 25.21 19.18 44.15
CA ASP A 324 25.99 18.51 43.10
C ASP A 324 25.58 19.05 41.72
N PRO A 325 26.48 19.70 40.96
CA PRO A 325 26.16 20.27 39.66
C PRO A 325 25.76 19.23 38.60
N ILE A 326 26.16 17.95 38.74
CA ILE A 326 25.79 16.87 37.82
C ILE A 326 24.28 16.56 37.89
N LEU A 327 23.67 16.71 39.07
CA LEU A 327 22.22 16.55 39.24
C LEU A 327 21.45 17.52 38.33
N THR A 328 21.94 18.75 38.22
CA THR A 328 21.33 19.83 37.42
C THR A 328 21.82 19.93 35.98
N ALA A 329 22.89 19.22 35.61
CA ALA A 329 23.48 19.30 34.27
C ALA A 329 22.49 18.87 33.19
N ASP A 330 22.61 19.48 32.01
CA ASP A 330 21.87 19.09 30.83
C ASP A 330 22.08 17.61 30.53
N VAL A 331 21.02 16.96 30.03
CA VAL A 331 21.07 15.53 29.77
C VAL A 331 22.01 15.20 28.60
N GLY A 332 22.26 16.16 27.71
CA GLY A 332 23.21 16.03 26.60
C GLY A 332 22.90 14.85 25.67
N GLN A 333 23.91 14.41 24.92
CA GLN A 333 23.78 13.25 24.03
C GLN A 333 24.27 11.98 24.70
N PHE A 334 23.72 10.81 24.35
CA PHE A 334 24.34 9.54 24.69
C PHE A 334 24.45 8.62 23.47
N ALA A 335 25.61 7.98 23.37
CA ALA A 335 25.85 6.93 22.40
C ALA A 335 26.76 5.87 23.02
N ALA A 336 26.44 4.59 22.82
CA ALA A 336 27.40 3.54 23.16
C ALA A 336 28.60 3.61 22.20
N LEU A 337 28.35 3.87 20.92
CA LEU A 337 29.36 4.05 19.89
C LEU A 337 29.08 5.32 19.08
N TYR A 338 30.03 6.27 19.09
CA TYR A 338 29.90 7.60 18.49
C TYR A 338 30.95 7.88 17.42
N GLY A 339 30.52 8.25 16.21
CA GLY A 339 31.39 8.76 15.16
C GLY A 339 31.11 10.23 14.88
N ASN A 340 32.14 11.08 14.86
CA ASN A 340 32.00 12.50 14.54
C ASN A 340 33.13 13.01 13.65
N GLY A 341 32.76 13.51 12.47
CA GLY A 341 33.69 14.13 11.53
C GLY A 341 34.04 13.24 10.34
N SER A 342 34.48 13.87 9.26
CA SER A 342 34.67 13.25 7.94
C SER A 342 35.76 12.17 7.87
N LYS A 343 36.58 12.06 8.92
CA LYS A 343 37.66 11.07 9.05
C LYS A 343 37.46 10.11 10.23
N ALA A 344 36.29 10.17 10.88
CA ALA A 344 35.92 9.23 11.94
C ALA A 344 35.25 7.97 11.38
N THR A 345 35.69 6.81 11.86
CA THR A 345 35.07 5.52 11.60
C THR A 345 34.76 4.80 12.91
N VAL A 346 33.55 4.25 13.03
CA VAL A 346 33.20 3.35 14.13
C VAL A 346 32.75 1.99 13.59
N GLU A 347 33.15 0.91 14.24
CA GLU A 347 32.87 -0.44 13.78
C GLU A 347 32.37 -1.34 14.92
N VAL A 348 31.37 -2.17 14.67
CA VAL A 348 30.89 -3.22 15.58
C VAL A 348 31.25 -4.59 14.99
N THR A 349 32.07 -5.36 15.69
CA THR A 349 32.40 -6.75 15.33
C THR A 349 31.85 -7.78 16.32
N GLY A 350 31.59 -7.38 17.56
CA GLY A 350 30.85 -8.17 18.56
C GLY A 350 29.35 -7.89 18.53
N SER A 351 28.70 -7.87 19.70
CA SER A 351 27.29 -7.51 19.84
C SER A 351 27.06 -6.28 20.70
N LEU A 352 26.28 -5.35 20.16
CA LEU A 352 25.78 -4.17 20.85
C LEU A 352 24.26 -4.29 21.01
N THR A 353 23.84 -4.79 22.16
CA THR A 353 22.43 -5.07 22.47
C THR A 353 21.96 -4.05 23.51
N GLY A 354 20.77 -3.44 23.43
CA GLY A 354 20.36 -2.51 24.49
C GLY A 354 19.03 -1.79 24.36
N THR A 355 18.60 -1.19 25.47
CA THR A 355 17.46 -0.27 25.52
C THR A 355 17.82 1.10 24.95
N VAL A 356 16.94 1.66 24.13
CA VAL A 356 16.96 3.08 23.73
C VAL A 356 15.73 3.79 24.28
N ILE A 357 15.93 4.92 24.96
CA ILE A 357 14.86 5.69 25.61
C ILE A 357 14.31 6.76 24.66
N ASN A 358 13.04 7.12 24.86
CA ASN A 358 12.30 8.12 24.07
C ASN A 358 13.10 9.38 23.81
N ASN A 359 13.37 9.65 22.53
CA ASN A 359 14.22 10.76 22.12
C ASN A 359 13.74 11.47 20.87
N ASN A 360 12.78 12.37 21.03
CA ASN A 360 12.34 13.24 19.93
C ASN A 360 13.46 14.11 19.33
N ASN A 361 14.55 14.34 20.05
CA ASN A 361 15.65 15.21 19.64
C ASN A 361 16.78 14.47 18.90
N ARG A 362 16.73 13.13 18.79
CA ARG A 362 17.75 12.28 18.11
C ARG A 362 19.16 12.43 18.71
N ILE A 363 19.24 12.37 20.03
CA ILE A 363 20.49 12.51 20.81
C ILE A 363 20.87 11.24 21.61
N TYR A 364 20.17 10.11 21.44
CA TYR A 364 20.31 8.86 22.19
C TYR A 364 20.18 7.70 21.25
N SER A 365 21.22 6.89 21.18
CA SER A 365 21.24 5.67 20.38
C SER A 365 22.33 4.71 20.84
N LEU A 366 22.30 3.48 20.32
CA LEU A 366 23.43 2.58 20.46
C LEU A 366 24.58 3.05 19.55
N VAL A 367 24.24 3.47 18.32
CA VAL A 367 25.19 4.06 17.37
C VAL A 367 24.72 5.44 16.93
N LEU A 368 25.58 6.46 17.07
CA LEU A 368 25.33 7.83 16.62
C LEU A 368 26.44 8.28 15.68
N LEU A 369 26.08 8.78 14.50
CA LEU A 369 27.02 9.32 13.52
C LEU A 369 26.67 10.76 13.17
N ASP A 370 27.64 11.66 13.28
CA ASP A 370 27.52 13.07 12.91
C ASP A 370 28.65 13.53 11.97
N ASN A 371 28.37 14.61 11.23
CA ASN A 371 29.36 15.40 10.49
C ASN A 371 30.25 14.61 9.51
N GLY A 372 29.67 13.65 8.79
CA GLY A 372 30.37 12.89 7.73
C GLY A 372 31.10 11.64 8.22
N ALA A 373 30.83 11.17 9.43
CA ALA A 373 31.42 9.95 9.97
C ALA A 373 30.95 8.69 9.23
N THR A 374 31.72 7.60 9.35
CA THR A 374 31.36 6.28 8.83
C THR A 374 31.12 5.28 9.96
N GLY A 375 29.99 4.59 9.96
CA GLY A 375 29.69 3.48 10.87
C GLY A 375 29.60 2.15 10.10
N ILE A 376 30.14 1.07 10.67
CA ILE A 376 30.15 -0.26 10.06
C ILE A 376 29.67 -1.29 11.09
N ASN A 377 28.66 -2.11 10.76
CA ASN A 377 28.27 -3.27 11.55
C ASN A 377 28.68 -4.56 10.84
N LYS A 378 29.58 -5.34 11.42
CA LYS A 378 29.91 -6.72 11.00
C LYS A 378 29.43 -7.77 12.00
N GLY A 379 28.96 -7.34 13.17
CA GLY A 379 28.46 -8.19 14.24
C GLY A 379 26.95 -8.10 14.35
N ARG A 380 26.45 -7.83 15.57
CA ARG A 380 25.01 -7.74 15.84
C ARG A 380 24.65 -6.48 16.62
N ILE A 381 23.66 -5.72 16.13
CA ILE A 381 23.05 -4.61 16.87
C ILE A 381 21.60 -4.95 17.17
N THR A 382 21.25 -4.99 18.45
CA THR A 382 19.87 -5.28 18.89
C THR A 382 19.36 -4.14 19.74
N SER A 383 18.23 -3.54 19.36
CA SER A 383 17.65 -2.43 20.12
C SER A 383 16.21 -2.69 20.55
N TRP A 384 15.78 -2.10 21.67
CA TRP A 384 14.36 -2.05 22.09
C TRP A 384 14.06 -0.79 22.90
N GLY A 385 12.80 -0.44 23.07
CA GLY A 385 12.37 0.77 23.79
C GLY A 385 11.91 1.90 22.87
N TYR A 386 11.69 3.09 23.42
CA TYR A 386 10.99 4.18 22.74
C TYR A 386 11.90 5.12 21.91
N GLY A 387 13.13 4.70 21.57
CA GLY A 387 14.13 5.55 20.90
C GLY A 387 14.54 5.10 19.49
N TYR A 388 15.76 5.48 19.11
CA TYR A 388 16.42 5.11 17.85
C TYR A 388 17.63 4.22 18.14
N GLY A 389 17.67 2.99 17.62
CA GLY A 389 18.84 2.13 17.75
C GLY A 389 20.09 2.73 17.09
N ILE A 390 19.92 3.26 15.88
CA ILE A 390 20.97 3.87 15.05
C ILE A 390 20.53 5.25 14.59
N ILE A 391 21.40 6.25 14.69
CA ILE A 391 21.16 7.61 14.21
C ILE A 391 22.27 7.99 13.23
N VAL A 392 21.90 8.45 12.03
CA VAL A 392 22.83 8.91 11.00
C VAL A 392 22.48 10.34 10.58
N ASN A 393 23.37 11.27 10.89
CA ASN A 393 23.17 12.70 10.66
C ASN A 393 24.32 13.32 9.86
N GLY A 394 24.09 14.54 9.35
CA GLY A 394 25.16 15.44 8.92
C GLY A 394 26.02 14.91 7.79
N GLY A 395 25.44 14.15 6.85
CA GLY A 395 26.19 13.59 5.72
C GLY A 395 26.95 12.30 6.03
N SER A 396 26.69 11.68 7.20
CA SER A 396 27.36 10.45 7.63
C SER A 396 26.86 9.22 6.88
N THR A 397 27.65 8.14 6.86
CA THR A 397 27.29 6.87 6.22
C THR A 397 27.31 5.72 7.23
N PHE A 398 26.25 4.90 7.27
CA PHE A 398 26.21 3.66 8.03
C PHE A 398 26.11 2.45 7.10
N ILE A 399 26.93 1.42 7.31
CA ILE A 399 27.01 0.21 6.49
C ILE A 399 26.73 -1.00 7.37
N ASN A 400 25.67 -1.74 7.07
CA ASN A 400 25.36 -3.02 7.71
C ASN A 400 25.85 -4.20 6.87
N GLN A 401 26.75 -5.00 7.44
CA GLN A 401 27.27 -6.26 6.93
C GLN A 401 27.00 -7.43 7.90
N GLY A 402 26.23 -7.18 8.96
CA GLY A 402 25.87 -8.13 10.00
C GLY A 402 24.35 -8.13 10.26
N LEU A 403 23.96 -8.42 11.50
CA LEU A 403 22.54 -8.46 11.90
C LEU A 403 22.14 -7.18 12.64
N ILE A 404 21.01 -6.61 12.26
CA ILE A 404 20.30 -5.60 13.03
C ILE A 404 18.90 -6.13 13.33
N ASP A 405 18.54 -6.17 14.61
CA ASP A 405 17.22 -6.64 15.01
C ASP A 405 16.68 -5.91 16.23
N ASN A 406 15.46 -6.29 16.62
CA ASN A 406 14.88 -5.91 17.88
C ASN A 406 14.60 -7.06 18.82
N ASN A 407 14.44 -6.72 20.10
CA ASN A 407 13.99 -7.67 21.10
C ASN A 407 12.57 -8.18 20.78
N LYS A 408 12.47 -9.49 20.54
CA LYS A 408 11.25 -10.23 20.19
C LYS A 408 10.23 -10.30 21.34
N GLU A 409 10.69 -10.30 22.59
CA GLU A 409 9.85 -10.51 23.77
C GLU A 409 9.24 -9.22 24.31
N THR A 410 9.91 -8.09 24.09
CA THR A 410 9.49 -6.76 24.58
C THR A 410 9.52 -5.73 23.45
N ALA A 411 8.96 -6.07 22.28
CA ALA A 411 8.89 -5.20 21.11
C ALA A 411 7.98 -3.97 21.35
N ARG A 412 8.40 -3.09 22.24
CA ARG A 412 7.95 -1.70 22.36
C ARG A 412 9.00 -0.88 21.65
N LEU A 413 8.80 -0.64 20.36
CA LEU A 413 9.82 -0.03 19.52
C LEU A 413 9.24 1.00 18.59
N ASN A 414 9.87 2.17 18.65
CA ASN A 414 9.60 3.24 17.72
C ASN A 414 10.41 3.02 16.42
N TYR A 415 11.75 2.87 16.49
CA TYR A 415 12.59 2.78 15.28
C TYR A 415 13.89 1.96 15.50
N LEU A 416 14.26 1.08 14.54
CA LEU A 416 15.63 0.52 14.51
C LEU A 416 16.66 1.60 14.13
N GLY A 417 16.30 2.52 13.23
CA GLY A 417 17.15 3.65 12.90
C GLY A 417 16.43 4.86 12.31
N VAL A 418 17.11 6.01 12.36
CA VAL A 418 16.66 7.26 11.75
C VAL A 418 17.82 7.93 11.02
N LEU A 419 17.53 8.47 9.84
CA LEU A 419 18.46 9.24 9.05
C LEU A 419 17.95 10.67 8.88
N HIS A 420 18.87 11.63 8.92
CA HIS A 420 18.52 13.02 8.72
C HIS A 420 19.63 13.82 8.06
N GLY A 421 19.24 14.66 7.10
CA GLY A 421 20.12 15.61 6.43
C GLY A 421 20.66 15.08 5.12
N ALA A 422 20.91 16.01 4.19
CA ALA A 422 21.42 15.69 2.87
C ALA A 422 22.76 14.96 2.97
N GLY A 423 22.91 13.90 2.17
CA GLY A 423 24.11 13.06 2.15
C GLY A 423 24.16 11.98 3.24
N SER A 424 23.29 12.02 4.26
CA SER A 424 23.22 10.95 5.26
C SER A 424 22.71 9.66 4.60
N HIS A 425 23.47 8.56 4.69
CA HIS A 425 23.22 7.34 3.93
C HIS A 425 23.28 6.09 4.82
N PHE A 426 22.30 5.21 4.71
CA PHE A 426 22.33 3.89 5.32
C PHE A 426 22.35 2.84 4.20
N ILE A 427 23.33 1.95 4.26
CA ILE A 427 23.52 0.85 3.30
C ILE A 427 23.35 -0.46 4.06
N ASN A 428 22.31 -1.23 3.75
CA ASN A 428 22.27 -2.64 4.10
C ASN A 428 22.97 -3.42 3.00
N ASP A 429 24.22 -3.83 3.25
CA ASP A 429 25.07 -4.47 2.25
C ASP A 429 24.58 -5.90 1.92
N GLU A 430 25.19 -6.56 0.94
CA GLU A 430 24.75 -7.90 0.48
C GLU A 430 24.71 -8.96 1.61
N SER A 431 25.63 -8.88 2.58
CA SER A 431 25.63 -9.75 3.77
C SER A 431 24.76 -9.23 4.92
N GLY A 432 24.23 -8.03 4.80
CA GLY A 432 23.46 -7.36 5.85
C GLY A 432 22.03 -7.90 5.98
N ILE A 433 21.63 -8.17 7.22
CA ILE A 433 20.28 -8.63 7.59
C ILE A 433 19.66 -7.62 8.56
N ILE A 434 18.43 -7.19 8.26
CA ILE A 434 17.60 -6.37 9.15
C ILE A 434 16.33 -7.13 9.48
N ASN A 435 16.11 -7.48 10.75
CA ASN A 435 14.91 -8.16 11.21
C ASN A 435 14.11 -7.27 12.16
N LEU A 436 12.87 -6.95 11.77
CA LEU A 436 11.94 -6.21 12.59
C LEU A 436 10.82 -7.13 13.08
N SER A 437 10.77 -7.34 14.38
CA SER A 437 9.69 -8.03 15.08
C SER A 437 8.52 -7.08 15.31
N GLN A 438 7.31 -7.59 15.20
CA GLN A 438 6.08 -6.81 15.35
C GLN A 438 5.85 -6.45 16.81
N SER A 439 5.32 -5.25 17.06
CA SER A 439 4.87 -4.88 18.41
C SER A 439 3.57 -5.58 18.78
N THR A 440 3.44 -5.98 20.04
CA THR A 440 2.22 -6.50 20.66
C THR A 440 1.38 -5.41 21.33
N TYR A 441 1.87 -4.16 21.34
CA TYR A 441 1.21 -3.07 22.03
C TYR A 441 0.16 -2.42 21.12
N SER A 442 -1.11 -2.66 21.39
CA SER A 442 -2.23 -2.13 20.61
C SER A 442 -2.62 -0.73 21.07
N SER A 443 -2.03 0.31 20.47
CA SER A 443 -2.60 1.66 20.52
C SER A 443 -2.60 2.25 19.12
N ASP A 444 -3.70 2.92 18.74
CA ASP A 444 -3.94 3.40 17.37
C ASP A 444 -2.90 4.43 16.88
N SER A 445 -2.03 4.94 17.75
CA SER A 445 -1.01 5.96 17.44
C SER A 445 0.43 5.44 17.39
N GLU A 446 0.70 4.18 17.74
CA GLU A 446 2.06 3.64 17.79
C GLU A 446 2.29 2.71 16.60
N PHE A 447 3.20 3.09 15.70
CA PHE A 447 3.64 2.23 14.59
C PHE A 447 5.03 1.68 14.89
N THR A 448 5.32 0.45 14.49
CA THR A 448 6.68 -0.08 14.54
C THR A 448 7.40 0.25 13.23
N PHE A 449 8.51 0.98 13.30
CA PHE A 449 9.31 1.32 12.12
C PHE A 449 10.66 0.60 12.08
N ALA A 450 11.11 0.18 10.89
CA ALA A 450 12.51 -0.19 10.73
C ALA A 450 13.35 1.09 10.60
N LEU A 451 13.14 1.86 9.53
CA LEU A 451 13.90 3.07 9.25
C LEU A 451 13.01 4.27 8.93
N SER A 452 13.38 5.44 9.45
CA SER A 452 12.79 6.74 9.05
C SER A 452 13.82 7.60 8.31
N LEU A 453 13.45 8.09 7.14
CA LEU A 453 14.30 8.91 6.27
C LEU A 453 13.75 10.33 6.20
N LYS A 454 14.62 11.33 6.46
CA LYS A 454 14.24 12.75 6.55
C LYS A 454 15.28 13.66 5.93
N SER A 455 14.81 14.81 5.45
CA SER A 455 15.65 15.95 5.05
C SER A 455 16.77 15.61 4.05
N GLY A 456 16.44 14.88 2.98
CA GLY A 456 17.36 14.49 1.90
C GLY A 456 18.24 13.26 2.18
N SER A 457 17.96 12.48 3.22
CA SER A 457 18.71 11.26 3.53
C SER A 457 18.37 10.09 2.61
N MET A 458 19.28 9.12 2.49
CA MET A 458 19.18 8.01 1.55
C MET A 458 19.28 6.65 2.25
N PHE A 459 18.51 5.67 1.78
CA PHE A 459 18.65 4.27 2.17
C PHE A 459 18.89 3.39 0.95
N THR A 460 19.85 2.47 1.03
CA THR A 460 20.10 1.45 0.02
C THR A 460 20.06 0.06 0.65
N ASN A 461 19.23 -0.83 0.11
CA ASN A 461 19.18 -2.22 0.53
C ASN A 461 19.73 -3.14 -0.56
N LYS A 462 20.80 -3.87 -0.29
CA LYS A 462 21.34 -4.95 -1.13
C LYS A 462 21.16 -6.32 -0.49
N GLY A 463 21.07 -6.38 0.84
CA GLY A 463 20.83 -7.60 1.61
C GLY A 463 19.34 -7.89 1.83
N ILE A 464 19.04 -8.40 3.03
CA ILE A 464 17.69 -8.87 3.41
C ILE A 464 17.09 -7.97 4.50
N MET A 465 15.82 -7.63 4.34
CA MET A 465 15.01 -6.98 5.37
C MET A 465 13.70 -7.75 5.61
N ASN A 466 13.56 -8.35 6.79
CA ASN A 466 12.33 -9.03 7.22
C ASN A 466 11.56 -8.13 8.18
N LEU A 467 10.39 -7.65 7.78
CA LEU A 467 9.68 -6.61 8.54
C LEU A 467 8.72 -7.15 9.60
N THR A 468 8.60 -8.47 9.71
CA THR A 468 7.73 -9.15 10.68
C THR A 468 8.37 -10.45 11.14
N ASP A 469 9.47 -10.39 11.89
CA ASP A 469 10.29 -11.56 12.28
C ASP A 469 9.84 -12.24 13.60
N THR A 470 8.52 -12.17 13.89
CA THR A 470 7.86 -12.78 15.06
C THR A 470 6.37 -12.99 14.83
N SER A 471 5.82 -14.14 15.21
CA SER A 471 4.38 -14.35 15.27
C SER A 471 3.80 -13.82 16.59
N VAL A 472 2.75 -13.00 16.51
CA VAL A 472 2.06 -12.43 17.67
C VAL A 472 0.55 -12.53 17.50
N ALA A 473 -0.18 -12.75 18.60
CA ALA A 473 -1.63 -12.96 18.55
C ALA A 473 -2.41 -11.71 18.08
N ILE A 474 -1.93 -10.53 18.48
CA ILE A 474 -2.51 -9.22 18.12
C ILE A 474 -1.36 -8.34 17.61
N PRO A 475 -1.03 -8.41 16.30
CA PRO A 475 0.06 -7.61 15.74
C PRO A 475 -0.33 -6.14 15.66
N ASN A 476 0.57 -5.23 15.98
CA ASN A 476 0.41 -3.81 15.65
C ASN A 476 0.88 -3.51 14.21
N ILE A 477 0.58 -2.32 13.70
CA ILE A 477 0.95 -1.87 12.36
C ILE A 477 2.47 -1.72 12.24
N THR A 478 3.02 -2.44 11.26
CA THR A 478 4.43 -2.34 10.87
C THR A 478 4.59 -1.41 9.67
N LYS A 479 5.54 -0.48 9.75
CA LYS A 479 5.98 0.38 8.65
C LYS A 479 7.47 0.18 8.42
N GLY A 480 7.87 -0.60 7.42
CA GLY A 480 9.29 -0.89 7.20
C GLY A 480 10.14 0.37 7.01
N ILE A 481 10.03 0.97 5.83
CA ILE A 481 10.70 2.22 5.50
C ILE A 481 9.68 3.36 5.46
N TYR A 482 9.90 4.39 6.27
CA TYR A 482 9.11 5.62 6.25
C TYR A 482 9.94 6.78 5.67
N ALA A 483 9.75 7.04 4.38
CA ALA A 483 10.39 8.14 3.66
C ALA A 483 9.52 9.40 3.73
N ASN A 484 9.98 10.37 4.52
CA ASN A 484 9.39 11.68 4.66
C ASN A 484 10.46 12.72 4.33
N SER A 485 10.60 13.04 3.04
CA SER A 485 11.73 13.81 2.49
C SER A 485 13.04 13.02 2.50
N GLY A 486 13.00 11.74 2.12
CA GLY A 486 14.20 10.92 1.90
C GLY A 486 14.04 10.07 0.65
N SER A 487 15.09 9.33 0.27
CA SER A 487 15.08 8.43 -0.90
C SER A 487 15.38 6.98 -0.51
N VAL A 488 14.78 6.05 -1.23
CA VAL A 488 14.96 4.61 -1.04
C VAL A 488 15.44 3.96 -2.33
N ASN A 489 16.47 3.12 -2.27
CA ASN A 489 16.90 2.26 -3.37
C ASN A 489 16.95 0.80 -2.88
N ASN A 490 16.02 -0.03 -3.34
CA ASN A 490 16.04 -1.46 -3.04
C ASN A 490 16.65 -2.26 -4.20
N GLU A 491 17.77 -2.93 -3.95
CA GLU A 491 18.42 -3.88 -4.84
C GLU A 491 18.32 -5.32 -4.30
N GLY A 492 18.05 -5.48 -3.00
CA GLY A 492 17.90 -6.76 -2.31
C GLY A 492 16.44 -7.19 -2.08
N LEU A 493 16.23 -7.96 -1.01
CA LEU A 493 14.92 -8.51 -0.63
C LEU A 493 14.33 -7.75 0.57
N MET A 494 13.07 -7.33 0.48
CA MET A 494 12.27 -6.89 1.63
C MET A 494 10.96 -7.68 1.72
N THR A 495 10.64 -8.18 2.91
CA THR A 495 9.45 -9.01 3.15
C THR A 495 8.56 -8.46 4.26
N LEU A 496 7.25 -8.68 4.15
CA LEU A 496 6.25 -8.42 5.18
C LEU A 496 5.33 -9.65 5.27
N GLY A 497 5.08 -10.15 6.48
CA GLY A 497 4.29 -11.36 6.72
C GLY A 497 5.05 -12.66 6.54
N LEU A 498 6.39 -12.62 6.59
CA LEU A 498 7.28 -13.78 6.54
C LEU A 498 8.30 -13.68 7.68
N LEU A 499 8.54 -14.79 8.37
CA LEU A 499 9.71 -14.95 9.25
C LEU A 499 10.98 -15.11 8.41
N ALA A 500 12.15 -14.98 9.04
CA ALA A 500 13.44 -15.16 8.37
C ALA A 500 13.63 -16.55 7.71
N ASP A 501 12.91 -17.57 8.18
CA ASP A 501 12.91 -18.93 7.59
C ASP A 501 11.90 -19.12 6.44
N GLY A 502 11.13 -18.06 6.10
CA GLY A 502 10.09 -18.08 5.07
C GLY A 502 8.71 -18.49 5.57
N THR A 503 8.53 -18.79 6.86
CA THR A 503 7.22 -19.13 7.42
C THR A 503 6.27 -17.93 7.34
N ALA A 504 5.07 -18.14 6.78
CA ALA A 504 4.05 -17.10 6.67
C ALA A 504 3.37 -16.82 8.01
N ILE A 505 3.19 -15.54 8.33
CA ILE A 505 2.53 -15.08 9.57
C ILE A 505 1.54 -13.95 9.31
N ASN A 506 0.61 -13.77 10.24
CA ASN A 506 -0.41 -12.71 10.17
C ASN A 506 0.20 -11.33 10.46
N THR A 507 -0.40 -10.31 9.84
CA THR A 507 0.01 -8.91 9.99
C THR A 507 -1.18 -8.02 10.32
N ALA A 508 -0.92 -6.87 10.94
CA ALA A 508 -1.97 -5.89 11.16
C ALA A 508 -2.35 -5.23 9.83
N VAL A 509 -3.66 -5.08 9.58
CA VAL A 509 -4.18 -4.31 8.44
C VAL A 509 -3.57 -2.91 8.44
N GLY A 510 -3.12 -2.43 7.27
CA GLY A 510 -2.45 -1.14 7.13
C GLY A 510 -0.92 -1.19 7.25
N SER A 511 -0.33 -2.34 7.60
CA SER A 511 1.14 -2.52 7.57
C SER A 511 1.68 -2.41 6.15
N SER A 512 2.93 -1.96 6.02
CA SER A 512 3.56 -1.73 4.72
C SER A 512 5.08 -1.93 4.72
N ILE A 513 5.63 -2.38 3.58
CA ILE A 513 7.08 -2.45 3.39
C ILE A 513 7.68 -1.04 3.25
N MET A 514 7.14 -0.23 2.35
CA MET A 514 7.58 1.14 2.09
C MET A 514 6.42 2.14 2.17
N THR A 515 6.67 3.30 2.77
CA THR A 515 5.76 4.44 2.78
C THR A 515 6.50 5.71 2.37
N VAL A 516 6.03 6.37 1.32
CA VAL A 516 6.58 7.62 0.77
C VAL A 516 5.55 8.73 0.97
N THR A 517 5.88 9.71 1.81
CA THR A 517 5.00 10.85 2.15
C THR A 517 5.49 12.20 1.65
N ALA A 518 6.79 12.28 1.40
CA ALA A 518 7.44 13.40 0.74
C ALA A 518 8.73 12.87 0.12
N THR A 519 9.14 13.43 -1.01
CA THR A 519 10.40 13.06 -1.65
C THR A 519 11.24 14.29 -1.97
N ASP A 520 12.55 14.13 -1.81
CA ASP A 520 13.60 15.04 -2.26
C ASP A 520 14.61 14.29 -3.17
N GLY A 521 14.26 13.10 -3.67
CA GLY A 521 15.11 12.27 -4.51
C GLY A 521 14.39 11.08 -5.17
N ASN A 522 15.14 10.19 -5.81
CA ASN A 522 14.58 9.05 -6.54
C ASN A 522 14.30 7.86 -5.61
N ASN A 523 13.09 7.34 -5.63
CA ASN A 523 12.68 6.14 -4.92
C ASN A 523 12.59 4.97 -5.92
N GLN A 524 13.31 3.88 -5.67
CA GLN A 524 13.41 2.78 -6.61
C GLN A 524 13.32 1.41 -5.92
N ASN A 525 12.63 0.49 -6.61
CA ASN A 525 12.77 -0.94 -6.39
C ASN A 525 13.37 -1.61 -7.63
N SER A 526 14.58 -2.13 -7.51
CA SER A 526 15.30 -2.95 -8.49
C SER A 526 15.54 -4.39 -8.01
N GLY A 527 15.27 -4.67 -6.74
CA GLY A 527 15.23 -6.00 -6.13
C GLY A 527 13.80 -6.53 -5.97
N GLN A 528 13.49 -7.17 -4.84
CA GLN A 528 12.21 -7.83 -4.59
C GLN A 528 11.50 -7.32 -3.32
N LEU A 529 10.19 -7.06 -3.45
CA LEU A 529 9.28 -6.79 -2.33
C LEU A 529 8.25 -7.92 -2.23
N VAL A 530 8.03 -8.49 -1.04
CA VAL A 530 7.10 -9.63 -0.85
C VAL A 530 6.09 -9.39 0.26
N LEU A 531 4.80 -9.48 -0.05
CA LEU A 531 3.71 -9.63 0.91
C LEU A 531 3.37 -11.11 1.07
N GLY A 532 3.57 -11.67 2.27
CA GLY A 532 3.45 -13.10 2.58
C GLY A 532 2.02 -13.67 2.49
N GLU A 533 1.90 -15.00 2.48
CA GLU A 533 0.63 -15.73 2.26
C GLU A 533 -0.44 -15.55 3.34
N ASN A 534 -0.11 -14.95 4.50
CA ASN A 534 -1.05 -14.68 5.59
C ASN A 534 -1.32 -13.17 5.78
N THR A 535 -0.86 -12.35 4.84
CA THR A 535 -1.11 -10.90 4.86
C THR A 535 -2.48 -10.57 4.28
N ALA A 536 -3.17 -9.63 4.92
CA ALA A 536 -4.46 -9.12 4.47
C ALA A 536 -4.57 -7.62 4.80
N GLY A 537 -4.99 -6.80 3.84
CA GLY A 537 -5.11 -5.35 4.02
C GLY A 537 -3.77 -4.61 4.10
N ASN A 538 -2.70 -5.16 3.52
CA ASN A 538 -1.33 -4.63 3.58
C ASN A 538 -0.82 -4.08 2.26
N TYR A 539 0.33 -3.39 2.31
CA TYR A 539 0.87 -2.66 1.18
C TYR A 539 2.35 -2.98 0.95
N ALA A 540 2.77 -3.25 -0.29
CA ALA A 540 4.21 -3.26 -0.57
C ALA A 540 4.71 -1.81 -0.57
N VAL A 541 4.00 -0.90 -1.25
CA VAL A 541 4.33 0.53 -1.30
C VAL A 541 3.09 1.38 -1.12
N ILE A 542 3.15 2.34 -0.18
CA ILE A 542 2.16 3.41 -0.02
C ILE A 542 2.80 4.73 -0.43
N ILE A 543 2.12 5.49 -1.28
CA ILE A 543 2.59 6.80 -1.75
C ILE A 543 1.48 7.84 -1.58
N ASN A 544 1.76 8.86 -0.79
CA ASN A 544 0.87 10.00 -0.58
C ASN A 544 1.71 11.26 -0.37
N THR A 545 1.94 12.02 -1.44
CA THR A 545 2.83 13.19 -1.43
C THR A 545 2.10 14.53 -1.42
N GLY A 546 0.77 14.53 -1.33
CA GLY A 546 -0.05 15.74 -1.28
C GLY A 546 0.16 16.66 -2.50
N ASN A 547 -0.08 16.14 -3.72
CA ASN A 547 0.11 16.84 -5.01
C ASN A 547 1.58 17.15 -5.39
N ARG A 548 2.51 16.26 -5.06
CA ARG A 548 3.93 16.36 -5.49
C ARG A 548 4.34 15.16 -6.31
N ASN A 549 5.40 15.31 -7.11
CA ASN A 549 6.06 14.17 -7.75
C ASN A 549 6.59 13.24 -6.66
N ALA A 550 6.27 11.94 -6.72
CA ALA A 550 6.79 10.93 -5.81
C ALA A 550 8.14 10.36 -6.24
N ASP A 551 8.49 10.52 -7.52
CA ASP A 551 9.70 9.99 -8.15
C ASP A 551 9.92 8.52 -7.76
N PHE A 552 8.87 7.69 -7.88
CA PHE A 552 8.92 6.28 -7.52
C PHE A 552 8.93 5.40 -8.78
N THR A 553 9.87 4.46 -8.85
CA THR A 553 9.94 3.49 -9.94
C THR A 553 10.16 2.07 -9.41
N ASN A 554 9.23 1.14 -9.70
CA ASN A 554 9.56 -0.28 -9.75
C ASN A 554 10.30 -0.53 -11.07
N SER A 555 11.63 -0.68 -11.02
CA SER A 555 12.49 -0.72 -12.20
C SER A 555 12.30 -2.00 -13.01
N ALA A 556 12.91 -2.09 -14.20
CA ALA A 556 12.76 -3.25 -15.08
C ALA A 556 13.18 -4.59 -14.44
N SER A 557 14.11 -4.58 -13.48
CA SER A 557 14.49 -5.77 -12.70
C SER A 557 13.68 -5.94 -11.42
N GLY A 558 12.92 -4.91 -11.02
CA GLY A 558 12.14 -4.88 -9.79
C GLY A 558 10.96 -5.84 -9.82
N ILE A 559 10.80 -6.60 -8.73
CA ILE A 559 9.71 -7.56 -8.53
C ILE A 559 8.91 -7.17 -7.30
N ILE A 560 7.58 -7.18 -7.42
CA ILE A 560 6.65 -7.08 -6.30
C ILE A 560 5.76 -8.33 -6.30
N ASP A 561 5.89 -9.16 -5.28
CA ASP A 561 5.07 -10.35 -5.07
C ASP A 561 4.02 -10.11 -4.00
N ILE A 562 2.76 -10.21 -4.39
CA ILE A 562 1.62 -10.18 -3.47
C ILE A 562 1.12 -11.62 -3.35
N LEU A 563 1.60 -12.35 -2.35
CA LEU A 563 1.15 -13.72 -2.13
C LEU A 563 -0.23 -13.73 -1.48
N GLY A 564 -0.38 -12.99 -0.38
CA GLY A 564 -1.64 -12.68 0.31
C GLY A 564 -2.45 -13.87 0.82
N GLU A 565 -3.41 -13.58 1.71
CA GLU A 565 -4.32 -14.58 2.26
C GLU A 565 -5.20 -15.23 1.18
N LYS A 566 -5.40 -16.55 1.28
CA LYS A 566 -6.25 -17.36 0.38
C LYS A 566 -7.62 -17.63 1.02
N SER A 567 -8.27 -16.56 1.51
CA SER A 567 -9.55 -16.62 2.25
C SER A 567 -10.67 -15.88 1.51
N ASP A 568 -11.90 -16.38 1.63
CA ASP A 568 -13.09 -15.76 1.04
C ASP A 568 -13.50 -14.45 1.75
N THR A 569 -12.79 -14.04 2.80
CA THR A 569 -13.00 -12.75 3.48
C THR A 569 -11.74 -11.89 3.55
N ALA A 570 -10.69 -12.22 2.78
CA ALA A 570 -9.40 -11.54 2.84
C ALA A 570 -9.54 -10.04 2.55
N ALA A 571 -8.97 -9.21 3.42
CA ALA A 571 -8.84 -7.78 3.14
C ALA A 571 -7.81 -7.54 2.03
N ALA A 572 -8.10 -6.60 1.12
CA ALA A 572 -7.29 -6.42 -0.07
C ALA A 572 -5.85 -5.96 0.23
N ASN A 573 -4.84 -6.76 -0.15
CA ASN A 573 -3.47 -6.25 -0.21
C ASN A 573 -3.23 -5.50 -1.50
N VAL A 574 -2.30 -4.55 -1.47
CA VAL A 574 -1.95 -3.73 -2.63
C VAL A 574 -0.45 -3.72 -2.85
N GLY A 575 -0.01 -3.93 -4.10
CA GLY A 575 1.40 -3.78 -4.47
C GLY A 575 1.83 -2.32 -4.36
N ILE A 576 1.28 -1.45 -5.22
CA ILE A 576 1.55 0.00 -5.19
C ILE A 576 0.24 0.75 -5.00
N ALA A 577 0.09 1.44 -3.87
CA ALA A 577 -1.05 2.31 -3.59
C ALA A 577 -0.65 3.79 -3.67
N LEU A 578 -1.38 4.57 -4.45
CA LEU A 578 -1.18 6.01 -4.59
C LEU A 578 -2.48 6.80 -4.43
N SER A 579 -2.38 7.95 -3.77
CA SER A 579 -3.52 8.81 -3.42
C SER A 579 -3.13 10.29 -3.38
N ASP A 580 -4.07 11.18 -3.05
CA ASP A 580 -3.86 12.60 -2.79
C ASP A 580 -3.08 13.36 -3.88
N ARG A 581 -3.56 13.26 -5.13
CA ARG A 581 -3.01 13.96 -6.31
C ARG A 581 -1.53 13.64 -6.60
N THR A 582 -1.01 12.53 -6.06
CA THR A 582 0.35 12.06 -6.31
C THR A 582 0.57 11.76 -7.79
N TYR A 583 1.78 12.03 -8.32
CA TYR A 583 2.19 11.66 -9.68
C TYR A 583 3.66 11.21 -9.73
N GLY A 584 4.14 10.76 -10.90
CA GLY A 584 5.52 10.28 -11.09
C GLY A 584 5.78 8.92 -10.43
N VAL A 585 4.78 8.05 -10.47
CA VAL A 585 4.85 6.66 -9.99
C VAL A 585 4.83 5.74 -11.22
N THR A 586 5.87 4.92 -11.37
CA THR A 586 6.04 4.04 -12.53
C THR A 586 6.26 2.58 -12.11
N ASN A 587 5.55 1.66 -12.77
CA ASN A 587 5.89 0.24 -12.80
C ASN A 587 6.51 -0.13 -14.15
N ALA A 588 7.83 -0.32 -14.19
CA ALA A 588 8.56 -0.85 -15.35
C ALA A 588 8.95 -2.34 -15.17
N GLY A 589 8.89 -2.85 -13.94
CA GLY A 589 9.22 -4.22 -13.58
C GLY A 589 8.04 -5.18 -13.60
N THR A 590 8.08 -6.18 -12.73
CA THR A 590 7.04 -7.21 -12.60
C THR A 590 6.26 -7.06 -11.29
N ILE A 591 4.93 -7.15 -11.38
CA ILE A 591 4.05 -7.29 -10.21
C ILE A 591 3.28 -8.61 -10.35
N ASN A 592 3.36 -9.47 -9.34
CA ASN A 592 2.59 -10.72 -9.30
C ASN A 592 1.48 -10.62 -8.24
N VAL A 593 0.23 -10.73 -8.68
CA VAL A 593 -0.96 -10.61 -7.84
C VAL A 593 -1.57 -12.01 -7.63
N LYS A 594 -1.25 -12.65 -6.51
CA LYS A 594 -1.74 -13.97 -6.10
C LYS A 594 -2.72 -13.85 -4.93
N GLY A 595 -3.07 -14.95 -4.26
CA GLY A 595 -3.97 -14.94 -3.11
C GLY A 595 -5.40 -14.59 -3.51
N THR A 596 -6.14 -13.93 -2.62
CA THR A 596 -7.51 -13.48 -2.86
C THR A 596 -7.67 -12.00 -2.55
N ASN A 597 -8.49 -11.29 -3.34
CA ASN A 597 -8.81 -9.87 -3.20
C ASN A 597 -7.62 -8.90 -3.32
N ASN A 598 -6.54 -9.29 -3.98
CA ASN A 598 -5.33 -8.48 -4.07
C ASN A 598 -5.32 -7.59 -5.31
N ILE A 599 -4.63 -6.45 -5.19
CA ILE A 599 -4.55 -5.43 -6.23
C ILE A 599 -3.08 -5.14 -6.55
N GLY A 600 -2.67 -5.24 -7.82
CA GLY A 600 -1.29 -4.91 -8.22
C GLY A 600 -0.97 -3.43 -8.00
N MET A 601 -1.76 -2.54 -8.62
CA MET A 601 -1.66 -1.09 -8.48
C MET A 601 -3.03 -0.46 -8.19
N ARG A 602 -3.11 0.44 -7.20
CA ARG A 602 -4.35 1.16 -6.85
C ARG A 602 -4.15 2.67 -6.89
N VAL A 603 -4.88 3.35 -7.77
CA VAL A 603 -4.78 4.79 -8.07
C VAL A 603 -6.06 5.51 -7.65
N LEU A 604 -5.96 6.35 -6.62
CA LEU A 604 -7.11 7.02 -6.00
C LEU A 604 -6.92 8.54 -5.93
N SER A 605 -8.00 9.26 -5.61
CA SER A 605 -7.94 10.67 -5.18
C SER A 605 -7.16 11.60 -6.14
N SER A 606 -7.46 11.51 -7.44
CA SER A 606 -6.84 12.32 -8.50
C SER A 606 -5.34 12.05 -8.72
N ALA A 607 -4.83 10.89 -8.30
CA ALA A 607 -3.44 10.50 -8.50
C ALA A 607 -3.18 9.92 -9.91
N LYS A 608 -1.90 9.84 -10.30
CA LYS A 608 -1.46 9.42 -11.64
C LYS A 608 -0.31 8.42 -11.60
N ALA A 609 -0.44 7.34 -12.38
CA ALA A 609 0.60 6.31 -12.50
C ALA A 609 0.83 5.86 -13.95
N ILE A 610 1.99 5.23 -14.19
CA ILE A 610 2.35 4.59 -15.45
C ILE A 610 2.71 3.13 -15.18
N SER A 611 2.21 2.20 -15.99
CA SER A 611 2.63 0.79 -16.00
C SER A 611 3.13 0.41 -17.39
N SER A 612 4.45 0.40 -17.55
CA SER A 612 5.15 -0.07 -18.76
C SER A 612 5.69 -1.50 -18.65
N GLY A 613 5.74 -2.05 -17.44
CA GLY A 613 6.20 -3.40 -17.13
C GLY A 613 5.13 -4.49 -17.28
N ILE A 614 5.29 -5.56 -16.51
CA ILE A 614 4.40 -6.74 -16.51
C ILE A 614 3.60 -6.77 -15.20
N ILE A 615 2.30 -7.04 -15.29
CA ILE A 615 1.46 -7.38 -14.14
C ILE A 615 0.83 -8.76 -14.39
N ASN A 616 1.13 -9.75 -13.56
CA ASN A 616 0.54 -11.08 -13.63
C ASN A 616 -0.57 -11.21 -12.57
N VAL A 617 -1.80 -11.46 -12.99
CA VAL A 617 -2.97 -11.57 -12.12
C VAL A 617 -3.44 -13.01 -12.09
N PHE A 618 -3.39 -13.62 -10.90
CA PHE A 618 -3.81 -14.99 -10.68
C PHE A 618 -5.21 -15.02 -10.10
N GLY A 619 -6.21 -15.38 -10.89
CA GLY A 619 -7.61 -15.51 -10.49
C GLY A 619 -7.90 -16.79 -9.71
N LYS A 620 -9.03 -16.78 -9.00
CA LYS A 620 -9.63 -17.93 -8.31
C LYS A 620 -11.13 -17.70 -8.16
N GLN A 621 -11.95 -18.73 -8.37
CA GLN A 621 -13.34 -18.70 -7.93
C GLN A 621 -13.42 -18.82 -6.40
N THR A 622 -14.10 -17.88 -5.77
CA THR A 622 -14.28 -17.81 -4.30
C THR A 622 -15.76 -17.81 -3.98
N ALA A 623 -16.15 -18.28 -2.79
CA ALA A 623 -17.57 -18.32 -2.41
C ALA A 623 -18.21 -16.92 -2.34
N ASN A 624 -17.37 -15.91 -2.11
CA ASN A 624 -17.75 -14.51 -2.02
C ASN A 624 -17.34 -13.68 -3.25
N ASN A 625 -17.00 -14.30 -4.38
CA ASN A 625 -16.63 -13.60 -5.63
C ASN A 625 -15.54 -12.51 -5.49
N LEU A 626 -14.57 -12.68 -4.57
CA LEU A 626 -13.43 -11.79 -4.42
C LEU A 626 -12.44 -11.99 -5.57
N ASN A 627 -12.33 -10.99 -6.44
CA ASN A 627 -11.43 -11.00 -7.59
C ASN A 627 -10.06 -10.41 -7.24
N ASN A 628 -9.02 -10.89 -7.92
CA ASN A 628 -7.75 -10.18 -7.97
C ASN A 628 -7.75 -9.18 -9.13
N PHE A 629 -7.13 -8.03 -8.91
CA PHE A 629 -7.04 -6.93 -9.87
C PHE A 629 -5.57 -6.63 -10.22
N GLY A 630 -5.25 -6.47 -11.50
CA GLY A 630 -3.93 -5.99 -11.90
C GLY A 630 -3.74 -4.51 -11.58
N LEU A 631 -4.69 -3.68 -12.04
CA LEU A 631 -4.70 -2.24 -11.86
C LEU A 631 -6.11 -1.76 -11.54
N TRP A 632 -6.26 -0.90 -10.54
CA TRP A 632 -7.52 -0.28 -10.14
C TRP A 632 -7.36 1.24 -10.13
N VAL A 633 -8.18 1.96 -10.89
CA VAL A 633 -8.21 3.42 -10.94
C VAL A 633 -9.58 3.93 -10.55
N GLU A 634 -9.66 4.75 -9.51
CA GLU A 634 -10.94 5.23 -9.00
C GLU A 634 -10.93 6.72 -8.64
N GLY A 635 -12.05 7.37 -8.95
CA GLY A 635 -12.29 8.77 -8.63
C GLY A 635 -11.94 9.74 -9.75
N ALA A 636 -12.55 10.92 -9.69
CA ALA A 636 -12.34 11.98 -10.66
C ALA A 636 -10.85 12.39 -10.76
N ASN A 637 -10.39 12.56 -12.00
CA ASN A 637 -9.01 12.91 -12.36
C ASN A 637 -7.95 11.87 -11.96
N SER A 638 -8.33 10.71 -11.43
CA SER A 638 -7.40 9.59 -11.24
C SER A 638 -7.13 8.94 -12.60
N THR A 639 -5.86 8.83 -12.98
CA THR A 639 -5.49 8.31 -14.30
C THR A 639 -4.35 7.31 -14.23
N ALA A 640 -4.41 6.24 -15.03
CA ALA A 640 -3.27 5.37 -15.25
C ALA A 640 -2.98 5.20 -16.74
N GLU A 641 -1.71 5.31 -17.12
CA GLU A 641 -1.23 4.92 -18.44
C GLU A 641 -0.71 3.49 -18.41
N VAL A 642 -1.14 2.67 -19.37
CA VAL A 642 -0.71 1.27 -19.51
C VAL A 642 -0.08 1.10 -20.89
N SER A 643 1.23 0.89 -20.92
CA SER A 643 1.99 0.58 -22.13
C SER A 643 2.65 -0.81 -22.11
N GLY A 644 2.61 -1.47 -20.96
CA GLY A 644 3.09 -2.83 -20.74
C GLY A 644 2.02 -3.92 -20.87
N THR A 645 2.29 -5.09 -20.32
CA THR A 645 1.40 -6.26 -20.42
C THR A 645 0.75 -6.57 -19.08
N VAL A 646 -0.57 -6.83 -19.08
CA VAL A 646 -1.27 -7.43 -17.94
C VAL A 646 -1.74 -8.83 -18.31
N SER A 647 -1.26 -9.87 -17.62
CA SER A 647 -1.54 -11.27 -17.93
C SER A 647 -2.51 -11.86 -16.92
N LEU A 648 -3.53 -12.57 -17.38
CA LEU A 648 -4.54 -13.24 -16.56
C LEU A 648 -4.33 -14.75 -16.55
N THR A 649 -4.38 -15.38 -15.37
CA THR A 649 -4.28 -16.84 -15.19
C THR A 649 -5.20 -17.31 -14.07
N GLY A 650 -6.02 -18.34 -14.28
CA GLY A 650 -7.04 -18.78 -13.32
C GLY A 650 -8.34 -17.99 -13.41
N ASP A 651 -9.41 -18.51 -12.81
CA ASP A 651 -10.77 -18.03 -13.08
C ASP A 651 -11.08 -16.69 -12.40
N ASN A 652 -11.99 -15.90 -12.98
CA ASN A 652 -12.48 -14.65 -12.38
C ASN A 652 -11.38 -13.61 -12.08
N ALA A 653 -10.25 -13.63 -12.78
CA ALA A 653 -9.26 -12.56 -12.70
C ALA A 653 -9.74 -11.31 -13.46
N ILE A 654 -9.46 -10.12 -12.93
CA ILE A 654 -9.74 -8.85 -13.62
C ILE A 654 -8.41 -8.13 -13.86
N ALA A 655 -8.09 -7.81 -15.12
CA ALA A 655 -6.82 -7.19 -15.43
C ALA A 655 -6.79 -5.73 -14.98
N ILE A 656 -7.69 -4.92 -15.54
CA ILE A 656 -7.72 -3.48 -15.32
C ILE A 656 -9.14 -3.05 -14.98
N HIS A 657 -9.28 -2.30 -13.88
CA HIS A 657 -10.55 -1.76 -13.42
C HIS A 657 -10.50 -0.23 -13.35
N ALA A 658 -11.51 0.42 -13.92
CA ALA A 658 -11.76 1.85 -13.76
C ALA A 658 -13.13 2.07 -13.13
N LYS A 659 -13.19 2.91 -12.10
CA LYS A 659 -14.40 3.13 -11.30
C LYS A 659 -14.62 4.61 -10.99
N ASP A 660 -15.88 5.02 -10.89
CA ASP A 660 -16.29 6.35 -10.41
C ASP A 660 -15.47 7.51 -11.01
N LYS A 661 -15.47 7.64 -12.34
CA LYS A 661 -14.74 8.66 -13.13
C LYS A 661 -13.23 8.43 -13.28
N GLY A 662 -12.75 7.23 -12.94
CA GLY A 662 -11.38 6.80 -13.24
C GLY A 662 -11.13 6.68 -14.74
N VAL A 663 -9.92 7.01 -15.18
CA VAL A 663 -9.53 6.98 -16.60
C VAL A 663 -8.31 6.09 -16.83
N ILE A 664 -8.43 5.19 -17.80
CA ILE A 664 -7.31 4.35 -18.28
C ILE A 664 -6.89 4.83 -19.66
N ASN A 665 -5.59 5.06 -19.85
CA ASN A 665 -4.99 5.34 -21.15
C ASN A 665 -4.15 4.14 -21.57
N LEU A 666 -4.59 3.37 -22.55
CA LEU A 666 -3.80 2.29 -23.16
C LEU A 666 -2.95 2.90 -24.28
N SER A 667 -1.63 2.71 -24.24
CA SER A 667 -0.68 3.32 -25.18
C SER A 667 0.38 2.31 -25.63
N GLY A 668 1.19 2.65 -26.64
CA GLY A 668 2.31 1.81 -27.09
C GLY A 668 1.89 0.35 -27.36
N ALA A 669 2.64 -0.62 -26.82
CA ALA A 669 2.34 -2.05 -26.92
C ALA A 669 1.38 -2.58 -25.83
N GLY A 670 0.70 -1.69 -25.10
CA GLY A 670 -0.21 -2.00 -24.01
C GLY A 670 -1.24 -3.07 -24.35
N LYS A 671 -1.30 -4.17 -23.60
CA LYS A 671 -2.26 -5.25 -23.85
C LYS A 671 -2.59 -6.09 -22.63
N VAL A 672 -3.75 -6.75 -22.70
CA VAL A 672 -4.11 -7.84 -21.80
C VAL A 672 -3.86 -9.18 -22.50
N ILE A 673 -3.27 -10.13 -21.80
CA ILE A 673 -3.12 -11.52 -22.26
C ILE A 673 -3.97 -12.44 -21.38
N PHE A 674 -4.83 -13.23 -22.01
CA PHE A 674 -5.59 -14.30 -21.35
C PHE A 674 -4.79 -15.61 -21.50
N ASN A 675 -4.13 -16.10 -20.44
CA ASN A 675 -3.29 -17.30 -20.55
C ASN A 675 -4.12 -18.58 -20.37
N HIS A 676 -4.72 -18.74 -19.19
CA HIS A 676 -5.49 -19.91 -18.78
C HIS A 676 -6.58 -19.53 -17.78
N GLY A 677 -7.69 -20.26 -17.73
CA GLY A 677 -8.84 -20.00 -16.85
C GLY A 677 -10.11 -19.66 -17.64
N GLU A 678 -11.18 -19.32 -16.93
CA GLU A 678 -12.47 -18.90 -17.49
C GLU A 678 -13.06 -17.69 -16.74
N ASN A 679 -14.09 -17.06 -17.32
CA ASN A 679 -14.82 -15.95 -16.71
C ASN A 679 -13.91 -14.76 -16.31
N GLN A 680 -12.84 -14.54 -17.09
CA GLN A 680 -11.90 -13.45 -16.87
C GLN A 680 -12.38 -12.16 -17.54
N ILE A 681 -11.95 -11.01 -17.02
CA ILE A 681 -12.24 -9.71 -17.62
C ILE A 681 -10.94 -8.95 -17.87
N GLY A 682 -10.73 -8.51 -19.12
CA GLY A 682 -9.58 -7.69 -19.48
C GLY A 682 -9.68 -6.29 -18.89
N TYR A 683 -10.74 -5.59 -19.25
CA TYR A 683 -11.03 -4.22 -18.86
C TYR A 683 -12.43 -4.13 -18.28
N TYR A 684 -12.54 -3.80 -17.00
CA TYR A 684 -13.82 -3.59 -16.35
C TYR A 684 -14.00 -2.12 -16.00
N ILE A 685 -14.90 -1.43 -16.70
CA ILE A 685 -15.14 0.01 -16.54
C ILE A 685 -16.52 0.19 -15.92
N TYR A 686 -16.57 0.84 -14.77
CA TYR A 686 -17.80 1.02 -14.01
C TYR A 686 -18.05 2.48 -13.62
N GLY A 687 -19.30 2.91 -13.74
CA GLY A 687 -19.75 4.22 -13.30
C GLY A 687 -19.70 5.29 -14.39
N ALA A 688 -20.60 6.26 -14.27
CA ALA A 688 -20.65 7.43 -15.15
C ALA A 688 -19.30 8.16 -15.23
N ASP A 689 -18.95 8.62 -16.43
CA ASP A 689 -17.68 9.28 -16.80
C ASP A 689 -16.41 8.41 -16.64
N SER A 690 -16.50 7.17 -16.15
CA SER A 690 -15.39 6.21 -16.21
C SER A 690 -15.17 5.78 -17.66
N LYS A 691 -13.91 5.75 -18.09
CA LYS A 691 -13.57 5.44 -19.49
C LYS A 691 -12.20 4.83 -19.66
N ILE A 692 -12.07 4.11 -20.78
CA ILE A 692 -10.81 3.65 -21.33
C ILE A 692 -10.56 4.34 -22.68
N ILE A 693 -9.37 4.89 -22.84
CA ILE A 693 -8.90 5.50 -24.08
C ILE A 693 -7.87 4.53 -24.67
N ASN A 694 -8.21 3.89 -25.78
CA ASN A 694 -7.33 2.93 -26.44
C ASN A 694 -6.55 3.59 -27.58
N ASN A 695 -5.29 3.93 -27.32
CA ASN A 695 -4.32 4.41 -28.30
C ASN A 695 -3.18 3.38 -28.53
N SER A 696 -3.40 2.11 -28.16
CA SER A 696 -2.38 1.08 -28.24
C SER A 696 -2.38 0.36 -29.58
N THR A 697 -1.19 -0.11 -29.97
CA THR A 697 -0.97 -1.04 -31.08
C THR A 697 -0.87 -2.49 -30.63
N GLY A 698 -1.00 -2.75 -29.32
CA GLY A 698 -0.99 -4.10 -28.75
C GLY A 698 -2.23 -4.89 -29.18
N ALA A 699 -2.02 -6.14 -29.61
CA ALA A 699 -3.11 -7.03 -29.97
C ALA A 699 -3.99 -7.35 -28.76
N GLN A 700 -5.31 -7.17 -28.92
CA GLN A 700 -6.31 -7.50 -27.91
C GLN A 700 -7.07 -8.76 -28.35
N ASP A 701 -6.90 -9.87 -27.63
CA ASP A 701 -7.54 -11.14 -27.95
C ASP A 701 -7.93 -11.88 -26.68
N VAL A 702 -9.21 -12.20 -26.55
CA VAL A 702 -9.74 -13.03 -25.47
C VAL A 702 -9.67 -14.49 -25.91
N THR A 703 -8.69 -15.23 -25.42
CA THR A 703 -8.42 -16.62 -25.83
C THR A 703 -9.04 -17.66 -24.91
N THR A 704 -9.46 -17.27 -23.70
CA THR A 704 -10.07 -18.13 -22.68
C THR A 704 -11.60 -18.16 -22.79
N ASN A 705 -12.22 -19.25 -22.35
CA ASN A 705 -13.66 -19.45 -22.43
C ASN A 705 -14.45 -18.53 -21.49
N ASN A 706 -15.67 -18.16 -21.90
CA ASN A 706 -16.62 -17.36 -21.12
C ASN A 706 -16.06 -16.00 -20.62
N SER A 707 -14.91 -15.58 -21.15
CA SER A 707 -14.22 -14.37 -20.74
C SER A 707 -14.63 -13.18 -21.59
N THR A 708 -14.37 -11.98 -21.10
CA THR A 708 -14.75 -10.73 -21.75
C THR A 708 -13.54 -9.81 -21.89
N LEU A 709 -13.33 -9.21 -23.07
CA LEU A 709 -12.26 -8.24 -23.23
C LEU A 709 -12.61 -6.97 -22.46
N MET A 710 -13.75 -6.37 -22.75
CA MET A 710 -14.21 -5.13 -22.13
C MET A 710 -15.63 -5.28 -21.60
N ARG A 711 -15.82 -5.02 -20.31
CA ARG A 711 -17.13 -4.92 -19.67
C ARG A 711 -17.36 -3.48 -19.23
N LEU A 712 -18.43 -2.86 -19.72
CA LEU A 712 -18.88 -1.52 -19.36
C LEU A 712 -20.16 -1.63 -18.55
N ASP A 713 -20.19 -1.05 -17.35
CA ASP A 713 -21.33 -1.16 -16.45
C ASP A 713 -21.63 0.18 -15.74
N GLY A 714 -22.87 0.36 -15.28
CA GLY A 714 -23.28 1.48 -14.44
C GLY A 714 -23.07 2.89 -15.01
N GLY A 715 -23.23 3.08 -16.32
CA GLY A 715 -23.05 4.39 -16.97
C GLY A 715 -21.68 4.60 -17.62
N ALA A 716 -20.84 3.57 -17.64
CA ALA A 716 -19.54 3.63 -18.31
C ALA A 716 -19.69 3.71 -19.83
N ALA A 717 -18.76 4.41 -20.48
CA ALA A 717 -18.77 4.59 -21.92
C ALA A 717 -17.46 4.18 -22.58
N PHE A 718 -17.60 3.66 -23.79
CA PHE A 718 -16.48 3.42 -24.70
C PHE A 718 -16.79 4.03 -26.07
N THR A 719 -15.81 4.75 -26.60
CA THR A 719 -15.88 5.39 -27.92
C THR A 719 -14.67 4.97 -28.72
N GLY A 720 -14.89 4.17 -29.75
CA GLY A 720 -13.88 3.78 -30.72
C GLY A 720 -13.45 4.97 -31.59
N SER A 721 -12.22 4.92 -32.11
CA SER A 721 -11.76 5.90 -33.09
C SER A 721 -12.50 5.74 -34.41
N SER A 722 -12.64 6.84 -35.16
CA SER A 722 -13.09 6.82 -36.55
C SER A 722 -12.08 6.14 -37.50
N ASP A 723 -10.82 6.01 -37.08
CA ASP A 723 -9.73 5.38 -37.86
C ASP A 723 -9.66 3.86 -37.62
N ILE A 724 -9.30 3.10 -38.66
CA ILE A 724 -9.33 1.61 -38.73
C ILE A 724 -8.30 0.91 -37.79
N SER A 725 -7.54 1.64 -36.98
CA SER A 725 -6.31 1.09 -36.33
C SER A 725 -6.55 0.18 -35.12
N SER A 726 -7.74 0.18 -34.50
CA SER A 726 -8.01 -0.68 -33.33
C SER A 726 -8.59 -2.03 -33.75
N THR A 727 -7.87 -3.11 -33.46
CA THR A 727 -8.34 -4.49 -33.68
C THR A 727 -8.57 -5.19 -32.34
N MET A 728 -9.74 -5.78 -32.15
CA MET A 728 -10.09 -6.60 -30.97
C MET A 728 -10.61 -7.97 -31.40
N SER A 729 -10.31 -9.01 -30.63
CA SER A 729 -10.68 -10.39 -30.98
C SER A 729 -11.25 -11.15 -29.79
N ALA A 730 -12.16 -12.08 -30.07
CA ALA A 730 -12.61 -13.13 -29.15
C ALA A 730 -12.36 -14.49 -29.80
N SER A 731 -11.31 -15.17 -29.35
CA SER A 731 -10.89 -16.49 -29.84
C SER A 731 -11.28 -17.65 -28.92
N GLY A 732 -11.55 -17.38 -27.64
CA GLY A 732 -12.08 -18.36 -26.70
C GLY A 732 -13.55 -18.69 -26.93
N ASP A 733 -13.98 -19.87 -26.50
CA ASP A 733 -15.37 -20.30 -26.68
C ASP A 733 -16.31 -19.49 -25.77
N ASN A 734 -17.46 -19.08 -26.32
CA ASN A 734 -18.39 -18.14 -25.68
C ASN A 734 -17.73 -16.85 -25.16
N ALA A 735 -16.56 -16.48 -25.66
CA ALA A 735 -15.90 -15.25 -25.25
C ALA A 735 -16.59 -14.03 -25.86
N ASN A 736 -16.53 -12.91 -25.15
CA ASN A 736 -17.11 -11.64 -25.58
C ASN A 736 -16.01 -10.63 -25.87
N VAL A 737 -16.15 -9.85 -26.93
CA VAL A 737 -15.28 -8.67 -27.12
C VAL A 737 -15.78 -7.55 -26.21
N ILE A 738 -16.99 -7.05 -26.42
CA ILE A 738 -17.55 -6.00 -25.56
C ILE A 738 -18.88 -6.44 -24.97
N VAL A 739 -18.99 -6.32 -23.65
CA VAL A 739 -20.25 -6.39 -22.90
C VAL A 739 -20.56 -5.00 -22.36
N ALA A 740 -21.73 -4.45 -22.67
CA ALA A 740 -22.22 -3.23 -22.05
C ALA A 740 -23.54 -3.52 -21.34
N THR A 741 -23.63 -3.17 -20.06
CA THR A 741 -24.79 -3.47 -19.23
C THR A 741 -25.15 -2.29 -18.34
N GLY A 742 -26.43 -2.18 -17.98
CA GLY A 742 -26.94 -1.14 -17.08
C GLY A 742 -27.28 0.16 -17.81
N THR A 743 -28.28 0.85 -17.27
CA THR A 743 -28.74 2.15 -17.79
C THR A 743 -27.61 3.16 -17.88
N GLY A 744 -27.55 3.85 -19.03
CA GLY A 744 -26.56 4.90 -19.31
C GLY A 744 -25.21 4.37 -19.80
N SER A 745 -24.94 3.06 -19.70
CA SER A 745 -23.75 2.48 -20.30
C SER A 745 -23.86 2.52 -21.82
N SER A 746 -22.77 2.87 -22.50
CA SER A 746 -22.80 3.05 -23.96
C SER A 746 -21.55 2.57 -24.68
N VAL A 747 -21.73 1.95 -25.84
CA VAL A 747 -20.67 1.56 -26.77
C VAL A 747 -20.86 2.28 -28.09
N ASP A 748 -19.79 2.88 -28.60
CA ASP A 748 -19.65 3.25 -30.01
C ASP A 748 -18.40 2.56 -30.56
N SER A 749 -18.56 1.69 -31.56
CA SER A 749 -17.43 0.97 -32.14
C SER A 749 -16.50 1.88 -32.97
N GLY A 750 -17.00 3.01 -33.48
CA GLY A 750 -16.31 3.76 -34.53
C GLY A 750 -15.97 2.87 -35.74
N GLY A 751 -14.76 3.03 -36.28
CA GLY A 751 -14.24 2.29 -37.44
C GLY A 751 -13.42 1.03 -37.11
N MET A 752 -13.55 0.45 -35.92
CA MET A 752 -12.70 -0.67 -35.48
C MET A 752 -12.94 -1.99 -36.23
N THR A 753 -11.95 -2.88 -36.14
CA THR A 753 -12.06 -4.27 -36.59
C THR A 753 -12.28 -5.20 -35.40
N VAL A 754 -13.33 -6.02 -35.46
CA VAL A 754 -13.68 -7.03 -34.44
C VAL A 754 -13.63 -8.43 -35.05
N ASN A 755 -12.81 -9.31 -34.50
CA ASN A 755 -12.72 -10.70 -34.96
C ASN A 755 -13.38 -11.64 -33.94
N VAL A 756 -14.46 -12.31 -34.36
CA VAL A 756 -15.21 -13.26 -33.53
C VAL A 756 -14.87 -14.67 -34.03
N LYS A 757 -13.89 -15.30 -33.38
CA LYS A 757 -13.22 -16.54 -33.83
C LYS A 757 -13.60 -17.77 -33.01
N GLY A 758 -13.90 -17.60 -31.73
CA GLY A 758 -14.26 -18.71 -30.83
C GLY A 758 -15.62 -19.31 -31.17
N ASN A 759 -15.86 -20.56 -30.79
CA ASN A 759 -17.17 -21.19 -30.96
C ASN A 759 -18.20 -20.47 -30.09
N LYS A 760 -19.29 -20.00 -30.71
CA LYS A 760 -20.33 -19.17 -30.06
C LYS A 760 -19.81 -17.89 -29.39
N ALA A 761 -18.63 -17.41 -29.79
CA ALA A 761 -18.14 -16.13 -29.31
C ALA A 761 -19.03 -14.99 -29.83
N ILE A 762 -19.05 -13.88 -29.09
CA ILE A 762 -19.90 -12.72 -29.36
C ILE A 762 -19.02 -11.49 -29.55
N GLY A 763 -19.31 -10.71 -30.60
CA GLY A 763 -18.69 -9.40 -30.80
C GLY A 763 -19.17 -8.41 -29.74
N PHE A 764 -20.45 -8.06 -29.79
CA PHE A 764 -21.07 -7.07 -28.90
C PHE A 764 -22.28 -7.64 -28.17
N LEU A 765 -22.24 -7.69 -26.84
CA LEU A 765 -23.40 -7.97 -26.00
C LEU A 765 -23.85 -6.67 -25.32
N ILE A 766 -24.98 -6.13 -25.74
CA ILE A 766 -25.59 -4.92 -25.18
C ILE A 766 -26.81 -5.37 -24.38
N GLU A 767 -26.76 -5.17 -23.07
CA GLU A 767 -27.78 -5.71 -22.18
C GLU A 767 -28.27 -4.73 -21.10
N GLY A 768 -29.35 -5.08 -20.41
CA GLY A 768 -29.71 -4.47 -19.13
C GLY A 768 -29.90 -2.95 -19.11
N GLY A 769 -30.41 -2.37 -20.20
CA GLY A 769 -30.65 -0.94 -20.38
C GLY A 769 -29.49 -0.15 -21.01
N ALA A 770 -28.45 -0.83 -21.49
CA ALA A 770 -27.33 -0.20 -22.19
C ALA A 770 -27.66 0.14 -23.66
N THR A 771 -26.86 1.02 -24.25
CA THR A 771 -26.98 1.38 -25.68
C THR A 771 -25.70 1.04 -26.44
N GLY A 772 -25.84 0.54 -27.67
CA GLY A 772 -24.71 0.18 -28.52
C GLY A 772 -24.86 0.71 -29.94
N THR A 773 -23.78 1.22 -30.51
CA THR A 773 -23.66 1.63 -31.90
C THR A 773 -22.47 0.91 -32.53
N ILE A 774 -22.72 0.13 -33.58
CA ILE A 774 -21.69 -0.43 -34.45
C ILE A 774 -21.64 0.45 -35.69
N GLY A 775 -20.56 1.20 -35.86
CA GLY A 775 -20.38 2.15 -36.96
C GLY A 775 -20.37 1.47 -38.33
N SER A 776 -20.81 2.20 -39.36
CA SER A 776 -20.88 1.68 -40.74
C SER A 776 -19.52 1.44 -41.40
N THR A 777 -18.47 2.04 -40.86
CA THR A 777 -17.08 1.82 -41.26
C THR A 777 -16.38 0.72 -40.45
N GLY A 778 -17.04 0.19 -39.41
CA GLY A 778 -16.55 -0.93 -38.63
C GLY A 778 -16.55 -2.23 -39.44
N THR A 779 -15.65 -3.14 -39.08
CA THR A 779 -15.56 -4.48 -39.70
C THR A 779 -15.76 -5.55 -38.63
N ILE A 780 -16.69 -6.48 -38.84
CA ILE A 780 -16.87 -7.64 -37.96
C ILE A 780 -16.63 -8.92 -38.75
N ASN A 781 -15.60 -9.67 -38.36
CA ASN A 781 -15.22 -10.93 -38.97
C ASN A 781 -15.78 -12.10 -38.14
N LEU A 782 -16.83 -12.74 -38.63
CA LEU A 782 -17.43 -13.94 -38.01
C LEU A 782 -16.73 -15.18 -38.56
N SER A 783 -15.74 -15.66 -37.80
CA SER A 783 -14.82 -16.75 -38.20
C SER A 783 -14.82 -17.93 -37.22
N GLY A 784 -15.69 -17.90 -36.20
CA GLY A 784 -16.01 -19.04 -35.35
C GLY A 784 -17.33 -19.70 -35.72
N LYS A 785 -17.46 -21.01 -35.48
CA LYS A 785 -18.74 -21.71 -35.60
C LYS A 785 -19.74 -21.12 -34.60
N GLY A 786 -20.94 -20.77 -35.06
CA GLY A 786 -21.94 -20.15 -34.19
C GLY A 786 -21.59 -18.75 -33.69
N ALA A 787 -20.56 -18.10 -34.25
CA ALA A 787 -20.18 -16.74 -33.87
C ALA A 787 -21.32 -15.75 -34.11
N ILE A 788 -21.45 -14.78 -33.20
CA ILE A 788 -22.54 -13.80 -33.19
C ILE A 788 -21.96 -12.39 -33.30
N ALA A 789 -22.42 -11.57 -34.26
CA ALA A 789 -21.89 -10.21 -34.41
C ALA A 789 -22.32 -9.32 -33.25
N GLY A 790 -23.61 -9.35 -32.88
CA GLY A 790 -24.08 -8.69 -31.67
C GLY A 790 -25.45 -9.12 -31.15
N ILE A 791 -25.69 -8.85 -29.88
CA ILE A 791 -26.92 -9.17 -29.16
C ILE A 791 -27.40 -7.90 -28.46
N ALA A 792 -28.69 -7.60 -28.58
CA ALA A 792 -29.42 -6.67 -27.75
C ALA A 792 -30.34 -7.47 -26.81
N ASP A 793 -30.08 -7.41 -25.50
CA ASP A 793 -30.81 -8.16 -24.48
C ASP A 793 -31.42 -7.22 -23.43
N GLY A 794 -32.73 -7.13 -23.32
CA GLY A 794 -33.32 -6.26 -22.29
C GLY A 794 -32.96 -6.71 -20.88
N GLN A 795 -32.67 -7.98 -20.65
CA GLN A 795 -32.27 -8.52 -19.36
C GLN A 795 -30.76 -8.34 -19.14
N GLY A 796 -30.37 -7.65 -18.06
CA GLY A 796 -28.96 -7.49 -17.69
C GLY A 796 -28.47 -8.55 -16.70
N HIS A 797 -27.15 -8.74 -16.63
CA HIS A 797 -26.50 -9.68 -15.72
C HIS A 797 -25.41 -9.01 -14.88
N ASP A 798 -25.21 -9.46 -13.65
CA ASP A 798 -24.08 -9.03 -12.80
C ASP A 798 -22.76 -9.71 -13.18
N LEU A 799 -21.67 -9.43 -12.46
CA LEU A 799 -20.37 -10.07 -12.70
C LEU A 799 -20.36 -11.59 -12.46
N GLY A 800 -21.28 -12.11 -11.65
CA GLY A 800 -21.45 -13.54 -11.42
C GLY A 800 -22.31 -14.24 -12.48
N GLY A 801 -22.84 -13.49 -13.45
CA GLY A 801 -23.76 -14.00 -14.47
C GLY A 801 -25.19 -14.17 -13.97
N VAL A 802 -25.55 -13.59 -12.83
CA VAL A 802 -26.91 -13.64 -12.28
C VAL A 802 -27.76 -12.53 -12.90
N GLU A 803 -28.99 -12.84 -13.29
CA GLU A 803 -29.95 -11.88 -13.82
C GLU A 803 -30.22 -10.75 -12.82
N LYS A 804 -30.08 -9.50 -13.26
CA LYS A 804 -30.47 -8.32 -12.47
C LYS A 804 -31.99 -8.21 -12.41
N VAL A 805 -32.53 -7.86 -11.24
CA VAL A 805 -33.95 -7.54 -11.12
C VAL A 805 -34.23 -6.21 -11.86
N MET A 806 -35.06 -6.27 -12.89
CA MET A 806 -35.33 -5.13 -13.78
C MET A 806 -36.80 -5.04 -14.14
N THR A 807 -37.30 -3.82 -14.28
CA THR A 807 -38.62 -3.50 -14.81
C THR A 807 -38.63 -3.56 -16.35
N ASP A 808 -39.79 -3.80 -16.95
CA ASP A 808 -39.96 -3.74 -18.40
C ASP A 808 -39.54 -2.39 -19.00
N VAL A 809 -39.69 -1.30 -18.24
CA VAL A 809 -39.25 0.03 -18.66
C VAL A 809 -37.74 0.08 -18.81
N GLU A 810 -37.00 -0.44 -17.84
CA GLU A 810 -35.53 -0.52 -17.92
C GLU A 810 -35.08 -1.46 -19.03
N LYS A 811 -35.72 -2.64 -19.17
CA LYS A 811 -35.40 -3.61 -20.24
C LYS A 811 -35.56 -3.00 -21.64
N LYS A 812 -36.61 -2.21 -21.87
CA LYS A 812 -36.89 -1.52 -23.14
C LYS A 812 -35.88 -0.45 -23.51
N THR A 813 -35.06 0.01 -22.55
CA THR A 813 -33.99 0.97 -22.87
C THR A 813 -32.79 0.32 -23.55
N THR A 814 -32.67 -1.02 -23.51
CA THR A 814 -31.60 -1.71 -24.25
C THR A 814 -31.78 -1.51 -25.76
N SER A 815 -30.76 -0.96 -26.42
CA SER A 815 -30.78 -0.79 -27.88
C SER A 815 -29.44 -1.05 -28.54
N LEU A 816 -29.45 -1.73 -29.69
CA LEU A 816 -28.30 -1.89 -30.59
C LEU A 816 -28.60 -1.30 -31.97
N THR A 817 -27.81 -0.33 -32.41
CA THR A 817 -27.82 0.19 -33.78
C THR A 817 -26.60 -0.31 -34.53
N ALA A 818 -26.80 -1.09 -35.59
CA ALA A 818 -25.75 -1.77 -36.32
C ALA A 818 -25.64 -1.30 -37.78
N GLY A 819 -24.50 -0.71 -38.13
CA GLY A 819 -24.21 -0.21 -39.48
C GLY A 819 -23.21 -1.04 -40.27
N ALA A 820 -22.45 -1.93 -39.63
CA ALA A 820 -21.37 -2.69 -40.28
C ALA A 820 -21.91 -3.76 -41.24
N ASN A 821 -21.25 -3.93 -42.38
CA ASN A 821 -21.51 -5.04 -43.29
C ASN A 821 -20.97 -6.35 -42.69
N LEU A 822 -21.76 -7.41 -42.69
CA LEU A 822 -21.37 -8.72 -42.22
C LEU A 822 -21.14 -9.67 -43.40
N ASN A 823 -20.04 -10.41 -43.35
CA ASN A 823 -19.72 -11.44 -44.34
C ASN A 823 -19.18 -12.68 -43.62
N SER A 824 -19.74 -13.87 -43.91
CA SER A 824 -19.20 -15.14 -43.40
C SER A 824 -19.56 -16.32 -44.29
N ALA A 825 -18.65 -17.28 -44.35
CA ALA A 825 -18.86 -18.56 -45.03
C ALA A 825 -19.01 -19.73 -44.06
N LEU A 826 -19.10 -19.47 -42.75
CA LEU A 826 -19.16 -20.49 -41.73
C LEU A 826 -20.58 -20.86 -41.33
N ASP A 827 -20.73 -22.11 -40.91
CA ASP A 827 -22.01 -22.63 -40.47
C ASP A 827 -22.45 -22.06 -39.12
N GLY A 828 -23.75 -21.88 -38.99
CA GLY A 828 -24.39 -21.52 -37.73
C GLY A 828 -24.15 -20.08 -37.26
N VAL A 829 -23.42 -19.26 -38.03
CA VAL A 829 -23.19 -17.86 -37.63
C VAL A 829 -24.51 -17.09 -37.52
N VAL A 830 -24.56 -16.16 -36.58
CA VAL A 830 -25.69 -15.27 -36.39
C VAL A 830 -25.23 -13.83 -36.57
N GLY A 831 -25.94 -13.05 -37.37
CA GLY A 831 -25.66 -11.62 -37.48
C GLY A 831 -26.01 -10.93 -36.18
N TYR A 832 -27.30 -10.72 -35.95
CA TYR A 832 -27.77 -9.99 -34.77
C TYR A 832 -28.94 -10.67 -34.08
N ILE A 833 -29.02 -10.51 -32.75
CA ILE A 833 -30.12 -11.00 -31.92
C ILE A 833 -30.73 -9.83 -31.15
N ALA A 834 -32.05 -9.76 -31.04
CA ALA A 834 -32.78 -8.90 -30.12
C ALA A 834 -33.73 -9.73 -29.27
N ARG A 835 -33.70 -9.57 -27.94
CA ARG A 835 -34.55 -10.33 -27.01
C ARG A 835 -34.89 -9.57 -25.75
N ASN A 836 -35.84 -10.12 -24.97
CA ASN A 836 -36.23 -9.61 -23.66
C ASN A 836 -36.64 -8.12 -23.66
N LEU A 837 -37.43 -7.68 -24.64
CA LEU A 837 -37.87 -6.28 -24.84
C LEU A 837 -36.83 -5.31 -25.42
N ALA A 838 -35.63 -5.77 -25.81
CA ALA A 838 -34.63 -4.91 -26.45
C ALA A 838 -35.02 -4.47 -27.87
N THR A 839 -34.37 -3.41 -28.35
CA THR A 839 -34.49 -2.93 -29.73
C THR A 839 -33.21 -3.12 -30.53
N LEU A 840 -33.32 -3.60 -31.76
CA LEU A 840 -32.23 -3.73 -32.73
C LEU A 840 -32.58 -3.00 -34.02
N THR A 841 -31.68 -2.15 -34.51
CA THR A 841 -31.79 -1.54 -35.84
C THR A 841 -30.54 -1.84 -36.65
N ASN A 842 -30.67 -2.53 -37.78
CA ASN A 842 -29.57 -2.84 -38.69
C ASN A 842 -29.72 -2.07 -40.01
N SER A 843 -28.64 -1.44 -40.46
CA SER A 843 -28.52 -0.84 -41.80
C SER A 843 -27.40 -1.44 -42.66
N GLY A 844 -26.55 -2.31 -42.08
CA GLY A 844 -25.48 -2.99 -42.79
C GLY A 844 -25.98 -4.16 -43.63
N ASN A 845 -25.33 -4.43 -44.76
CA ASN A 845 -25.63 -5.62 -45.56
C ASN A 845 -25.12 -6.89 -44.87
N ILE A 846 -25.82 -8.00 -45.02
CA ILE A 846 -25.44 -9.30 -44.47
C ILE A 846 -25.30 -10.31 -45.61
N TYR A 847 -24.12 -10.91 -45.75
CA TYR A 847 -23.82 -11.97 -46.71
C TYR A 847 -23.34 -13.21 -45.97
N PHE A 848 -24.19 -14.25 -45.90
CA PHE A 848 -23.84 -15.52 -45.28
C PHE A 848 -23.98 -16.67 -46.26
N SER A 849 -22.90 -17.42 -46.50
CA SER A 849 -22.91 -18.58 -47.41
C SER A 849 -22.81 -19.93 -46.70
N GLY A 850 -22.62 -19.94 -45.37
CA GLY A 850 -22.58 -21.17 -44.58
C GLY A 850 -23.98 -21.70 -44.24
N ASP A 851 -24.04 -22.97 -43.86
CA ASP A 851 -25.28 -23.67 -43.53
C ASP A 851 -25.82 -23.23 -42.17
N ASN A 852 -27.15 -23.29 -41.98
CA ASN A 852 -27.85 -22.98 -40.74
C ASN A 852 -27.54 -21.60 -40.16
N THR A 853 -27.18 -20.64 -41.02
CA THR A 853 -26.88 -19.26 -40.60
C THR A 853 -28.15 -18.46 -40.35
N THR A 854 -28.10 -17.47 -39.46
CA THR A 854 -29.23 -16.57 -39.20
C THR A 854 -28.82 -15.12 -39.39
N GLY A 855 -29.50 -14.36 -40.24
CA GLY A 855 -29.23 -12.93 -40.43
C GLY A 855 -29.57 -12.12 -39.18
N ILE A 856 -30.87 -11.99 -38.88
CA ILE A 856 -31.39 -11.31 -37.70
C ILE A 856 -32.40 -12.22 -36.99
N GLN A 857 -32.26 -12.36 -35.69
CA GLN A 857 -33.18 -13.06 -34.80
C GLN A 857 -33.83 -12.09 -33.81
N VAL A 858 -35.15 -12.13 -33.70
CA VAL A 858 -35.92 -11.34 -32.73
C VAL A 858 -36.76 -12.28 -31.89
N GLU A 859 -36.62 -12.19 -30.57
CA GLU A 859 -37.29 -13.08 -29.61
C GLU A 859 -38.34 -12.31 -28.81
N GLU A 860 -38.84 -12.95 -27.75
CA GLU A 860 -39.90 -12.48 -26.85
C GLU A 860 -39.83 -10.98 -26.51
N GLY A 861 -40.88 -10.25 -26.88
CA GLY A 861 -41.08 -8.84 -26.56
C GLY A 861 -40.19 -7.83 -27.31
N ALA A 862 -39.21 -8.30 -28.09
CA ALA A 862 -38.21 -7.45 -28.72
C ALA A 862 -38.69 -6.83 -30.05
N VAL A 863 -37.98 -5.77 -30.48
CA VAL A 863 -38.24 -5.06 -31.73
C VAL A 863 -36.99 -5.09 -32.60
N GLY A 864 -37.12 -5.59 -33.83
CA GLY A 864 -36.07 -5.56 -34.85
C GLY A 864 -36.48 -4.72 -36.07
N ALA A 865 -35.53 -3.95 -36.60
CA ALA A 865 -35.67 -3.23 -37.86
C ALA A 865 -34.43 -3.44 -38.73
N ASN A 866 -34.63 -3.76 -40.01
CA ASN A 866 -33.56 -3.99 -40.98
C ASN A 866 -33.75 -3.11 -42.23
N SER A 867 -32.74 -2.38 -42.64
CA SER A 867 -32.70 -1.67 -43.92
C SER A 867 -31.59 -2.15 -44.85
N GLY A 868 -30.66 -2.98 -44.37
CA GLY A 868 -29.61 -3.59 -45.17
C GLY A 868 -30.08 -4.77 -46.00
N ASN A 869 -29.38 -5.05 -47.10
CA ASN A 869 -29.69 -6.21 -47.94
C ASN A 869 -29.12 -7.50 -47.32
N MET A 870 -29.84 -8.61 -47.46
CA MET A 870 -29.43 -9.94 -47.01
C MET A 870 -29.25 -10.88 -48.19
N THR A 871 -28.13 -11.61 -48.22
CA THR A 871 -27.88 -12.69 -49.16
C THR A 871 -27.50 -13.95 -48.41
N LEU A 872 -28.23 -15.03 -48.62
CA LEU A 872 -28.09 -16.31 -47.93
C LEU A 872 -27.76 -17.42 -48.91
N GLY A 873 -26.61 -18.08 -48.76
CA GLY A 873 -26.07 -19.07 -49.69
C GLY A 873 -25.89 -20.48 -49.14
N GLY A 874 -26.22 -20.74 -47.87
CA GLY A 874 -26.12 -22.07 -47.27
C GLY A 874 -27.47 -22.72 -46.99
N MET A 875 -27.49 -24.05 -46.87
CA MET A 875 -28.69 -24.83 -46.54
C MET A 875 -29.20 -24.50 -45.14
N GLY A 876 -30.52 -24.44 -44.95
CA GLY A 876 -31.15 -24.16 -43.66
C GLY A 876 -30.90 -22.74 -43.13
N ALA A 877 -30.31 -21.84 -43.95
CA ALA A 877 -30.09 -20.46 -43.55
C ALA A 877 -31.41 -19.68 -43.46
N VAL A 878 -31.52 -18.79 -42.48
CA VAL A 878 -32.70 -17.95 -42.22
C VAL A 878 -32.31 -16.47 -42.26
N GLY A 879 -32.99 -15.66 -43.06
CA GLY A 879 -32.70 -14.22 -43.14
C GLY A 879 -33.20 -13.50 -41.91
N LEU A 880 -34.51 -13.51 -41.75
CA LEU A 880 -35.25 -12.86 -40.68
C LEU A 880 -35.97 -13.93 -39.87
N LYS A 881 -35.60 -14.09 -38.60
CA LYS A 881 -36.21 -15.03 -37.68
C LYS A 881 -36.91 -14.29 -36.55
N ALA A 882 -38.18 -14.57 -36.30
CA ALA A 882 -38.92 -14.00 -35.18
C ALA A 882 -39.70 -15.10 -34.43
N SER A 883 -39.62 -15.12 -33.10
CA SER A 883 -40.35 -16.09 -32.28
C SER A 883 -40.83 -15.49 -30.96
N ALA A 884 -42.13 -15.63 -30.65
CA ALA A 884 -42.74 -15.19 -29.39
C ALA A 884 -44.17 -15.70 -29.18
N ASP A 885 -44.50 -16.09 -27.94
CA ASP A 885 -45.83 -16.57 -27.56
C ASP A 885 -46.53 -15.72 -26.50
N THR A 886 -45.79 -14.91 -25.74
CA THR A 886 -46.31 -14.19 -24.57
C THR A 886 -46.27 -12.67 -24.71
N LEU A 887 -45.23 -12.12 -25.33
CA LEU A 887 -45.07 -10.68 -25.52
C LEU A 887 -44.98 -10.32 -27.00
N ALA A 888 -45.58 -9.19 -27.37
CA ALA A 888 -45.58 -8.68 -28.74
C ALA A 888 -44.14 -8.51 -29.24
N THR A 889 -43.80 -9.22 -30.31
CA THR A 889 -42.50 -9.20 -30.97
C THR A 889 -42.65 -8.70 -32.39
N ILE A 890 -41.87 -7.68 -32.75
CA ILE A 890 -41.99 -6.99 -34.04
C ILE A 890 -40.67 -7.10 -34.80
N LEU A 891 -40.71 -7.52 -36.06
CA LEU A 891 -39.57 -7.48 -36.96
C LEU A 891 -39.96 -6.80 -38.27
N SER A 892 -39.20 -5.80 -38.70
CA SER A 892 -39.44 -5.11 -39.97
C SER A 892 -38.20 -5.13 -40.85
N SER A 893 -38.40 -5.20 -42.17
CA SER A 893 -37.31 -5.11 -43.14
C SER A 893 -37.70 -4.31 -44.39
N THR A 894 -36.87 -3.36 -44.79
CA THR A 894 -36.97 -2.65 -46.08
C THR A 894 -35.89 -3.06 -47.07
N GLY A 895 -34.89 -3.85 -46.64
CA GLY A 895 -33.82 -4.34 -47.51
C GLY A 895 -34.22 -5.59 -48.29
N ASN A 896 -33.51 -5.86 -49.38
CA ASN A 896 -33.75 -7.04 -50.22
C ASN A 896 -33.29 -8.32 -49.52
N LEU A 897 -34.05 -9.41 -49.70
CA LEU A 897 -33.69 -10.76 -49.27
C LEU A 897 -33.36 -11.59 -50.51
N THR A 898 -32.16 -12.14 -50.60
CA THR A 898 -31.73 -12.99 -51.72
C THR A 898 -31.33 -14.38 -51.23
N LEU A 899 -32.08 -15.40 -51.64
CA LEU A 899 -31.93 -16.78 -51.17
C LEU A 899 -31.36 -17.66 -52.30
N ASN A 900 -30.13 -18.11 -52.09
CA ASN A 900 -29.27 -18.67 -53.13
C ASN A 900 -29.01 -20.19 -52.99
N SER A 901 -29.37 -20.81 -51.86
CA SER A 901 -29.14 -22.24 -51.63
C SER A 901 -30.37 -23.09 -51.94
N SER A 902 -30.14 -24.30 -52.44
CA SER A 902 -31.18 -25.29 -52.77
C SER A 902 -31.44 -26.26 -51.62
N TRP A 903 -32.69 -26.67 -51.48
CA TRP A 903 -33.15 -27.69 -50.55
C TRP A 903 -32.58 -29.08 -50.89
N ASP A 904 -32.28 -29.90 -49.87
CA ASP A 904 -31.76 -31.27 -50.04
C ASP A 904 -32.82 -32.30 -50.49
N GLY A 905 -34.11 -31.93 -50.46
CA GLY A 905 -35.23 -32.78 -50.85
C GLY A 905 -35.62 -33.85 -49.82
N LEU A 906 -34.99 -33.87 -48.64
CA LEU A 906 -35.18 -34.88 -47.60
C LEU A 906 -35.66 -34.28 -46.27
N ASN A 907 -35.16 -33.10 -45.91
CA ASN A 907 -35.39 -32.49 -44.61
C ASN A 907 -35.82 -31.03 -44.77
N ASP A 908 -37.04 -30.68 -44.36
CA ASP A 908 -37.55 -29.31 -44.44
C ASP A 908 -36.69 -28.30 -43.66
N GLY A 909 -35.93 -28.75 -42.66
CA GLY A 909 -34.98 -27.92 -41.92
C GLY A 909 -33.80 -27.41 -42.74
N THR A 910 -33.52 -27.98 -43.93
CA THR A 910 -32.43 -27.51 -44.81
C THR A 910 -32.90 -26.49 -45.85
N ARG A 911 -34.18 -26.09 -45.83
CA ARG A 911 -34.71 -25.06 -46.73
C ARG A 911 -34.20 -23.67 -46.32
N THR A 912 -33.50 -23.01 -47.22
CA THR A 912 -33.14 -21.60 -47.07
C THR A 912 -34.41 -20.75 -47.03
N THR A 913 -34.59 -20.00 -45.94
CA THR A 913 -35.83 -19.29 -45.62
C THR A 913 -35.58 -17.79 -45.48
N GLY A 914 -36.35 -16.96 -46.18
CA GLY A 914 -36.24 -15.50 -46.10
C GLY A 914 -36.75 -14.98 -44.77
N VAL A 915 -38.00 -15.31 -44.45
CA VAL A 915 -38.67 -14.97 -43.19
C VAL A 915 -39.19 -16.22 -42.51
N LEU A 916 -38.79 -16.45 -41.27
CA LEU A 916 -39.32 -17.48 -40.37
C LEU A 916 -39.97 -16.80 -39.16
N ALA A 917 -41.29 -16.82 -39.09
CA ALA A 917 -42.08 -16.18 -38.04
C ALA A 917 -42.91 -17.23 -37.29
N ASP A 918 -42.70 -17.37 -35.98
CA ASP A 918 -43.33 -18.42 -35.18
C ASP A 918 -43.92 -17.88 -33.87
N GLY A 919 -45.19 -18.16 -33.62
CA GLY A 919 -45.87 -17.83 -32.36
C GLY A 919 -46.86 -16.68 -32.47
N SER A 920 -47.84 -16.70 -31.56
CA SER A 920 -49.06 -15.88 -31.67
C SER A 920 -48.86 -14.38 -31.46
N GLN A 921 -47.70 -13.98 -30.94
CA GLN A 921 -47.34 -12.59 -30.66
C GLN A 921 -46.35 -12.01 -31.66
N VAL A 922 -46.02 -12.75 -32.72
CA VAL A 922 -45.07 -12.31 -33.75
C VAL A 922 -45.77 -11.57 -34.89
N SER A 923 -45.24 -10.38 -35.19
CA SER A 923 -45.59 -9.60 -36.38
C SER A 923 -44.34 -9.23 -37.16
N VAL A 924 -44.23 -9.74 -38.39
CA VAL A 924 -43.16 -9.39 -39.33
C VAL A 924 -43.68 -8.53 -40.47
N THR A 925 -42.97 -7.47 -40.86
CA THR A 925 -43.33 -6.62 -42.00
C THR A 925 -42.16 -6.49 -42.98
N ILE A 926 -42.41 -6.77 -44.26
CA ILE A 926 -41.47 -6.54 -45.36
C ILE A 926 -41.97 -5.36 -46.20
N GLY A 927 -41.05 -4.45 -46.53
CA GLY A 927 -41.35 -3.20 -47.23
C GLY A 927 -41.96 -2.13 -46.31
N ASN A 928 -41.91 -0.88 -46.77
CA ASN A 928 -42.50 0.27 -46.07
C ASN A 928 -43.68 0.91 -46.84
N GLY A 929 -44.15 0.28 -47.92
CA GLY A 929 -45.21 0.80 -48.79
C GLY A 929 -44.76 1.92 -49.74
N ILE A 930 -43.51 2.36 -49.67
CA ILE A 930 -42.97 3.49 -50.44
C ILE A 930 -41.82 3.04 -51.33
N ASN A 931 -40.80 2.41 -50.74
CA ASN A 931 -39.61 1.94 -51.44
C ASN A 931 -39.82 0.50 -51.91
N ALA A 932 -39.27 0.18 -53.09
CA ALA A 932 -39.25 -1.19 -53.58
C ALA A 932 -38.35 -2.06 -52.68
N ALA A 933 -38.84 -3.25 -52.33
CA ALA A 933 -38.08 -4.29 -51.66
C ALA A 933 -38.30 -5.62 -52.38
N GLU A 934 -37.28 -6.47 -52.44
CA GLU A 934 -37.35 -7.74 -53.16
C GLU A 934 -37.12 -8.94 -52.25
N VAL A 935 -37.88 -10.01 -52.49
CA VAL A 935 -37.59 -11.36 -51.98
C VAL A 935 -37.25 -12.24 -53.18
N ASN A 936 -35.96 -12.43 -53.41
CA ASN A 936 -35.40 -13.17 -54.54
C ASN A 936 -35.13 -14.63 -54.14
N LEU A 937 -35.88 -15.55 -54.75
CA LEU A 937 -35.86 -16.99 -54.52
C LEU A 937 -35.12 -17.67 -55.68
N ASN A 938 -33.80 -17.75 -55.56
CA ASN A 938 -32.94 -18.29 -56.62
C ASN A 938 -32.67 -19.78 -56.45
N GLY A 939 -32.62 -20.28 -55.21
CA GLY A 939 -32.40 -21.70 -54.92
C GLY A 939 -33.65 -22.56 -55.08
N THR A 940 -33.48 -23.81 -55.51
CA THR A 940 -34.57 -24.78 -55.65
C THR A 940 -35.13 -25.12 -54.27
N GLY A 941 -36.45 -25.00 -54.07
CA GLY A 941 -37.06 -25.29 -52.78
C GLY A 941 -36.79 -24.25 -51.68
N THR A 942 -36.29 -23.05 -52.01
CA THR A 942 -36.25 -21.91 -51.09
C THR A 942 -37.64 -21.53 -50.58
N VAL A 943 -37.70 -20.88 -49.41
CA VAL A 943 -38.95 -20.40 -48.79
C VAL A 943 -38.86 -18.89 -48.61
N GLY A 944 -39.73 -18.12 -49.26
CA GLY A 944 -39.78 -16.67 -49.03
C GLY A 944 -40.23 -16.33 -47.61
N VAL A 945 -41.36 -16.91 -47.21
CA VAL A 945 -41.99 -16.70 -45.89
C VAL A 945 -42.51 -18.02 -45.35
N HIS A 946 -42.20 -18.30 -44.08
CA HIS A 946 -42.78 -19.35 -43.27
C HIS A 946 -43.37 -18.72 -42.01
N ALA A 947 -44.70 -18.75 -41.88
CA ALA A 947 -45.43 -18.27 -40.72
C ALA A 947 -46.15 -19.44 -40.03
N SER A 948 -45.95 -19.59 -38.73
CA SER A 948 -46.52 -20.66 -37.91
C SER A 948 -47.06 -20.16 -36.56
N ALA A 949 -47.85 -21.02 -35.90
CA ALA A 949 -48.36 -20.79 -34.55
C ALA A 949 -49.09 -19.45 -34.31
N GLY A 950 -49.75 -18.92 -35.35
CA GLY A 950 -50.54 -17.68 -35.27
C GLY A 950 -49.75 -16.40 -35.53
N SER A 951 -48.49 -16.50 -35.97
CA SER A 951 -47.70 -15.34 -36.40
C SER A 951 -48.28 -14.66 -37.63
N THR A 952 -48.04 -13.35 -37.77
CA THR A 952 -48.45 -12.56 -38.93
C THR A 952 -47.23 -12.08 -39.70
N VAL A 953 -47.23 -12.27 -41.03
CA VAL A 953 -46.24 -11.68 -41.93
C VAL A 953 -46.94 -10.82 -42.98
N THR A 954 -46.61 -9.54 -43.00
CA THR A 954 -47.17 -8.53 -43.91
C THR A 954 -46.14 -8.18 -44.97
N LEU A 955 -46.50 -8.32 -46.24
CA LEU A 955 -45.76 -7.76 -47.37
C LEU A 955 -46.48 -6.48 -47.79
N ASN A 956 -45.85 -5.32 -47.58
CA ASN A 956 -46.45 -4.03 -47.95
C ASN A 956 -46.43 -3.81 -49.47
N ASP A 957 -47.13 -2.75 -49.92
CA ASP A 957 -47.11 -2.32 -51.31
C ASP A 957 -45.65 -2.11 -51.80
N ASN A 958 -45.39 -2.48 -53.06
CA ASN A 958 -44.08 -2.45 -53.73
C ASN A 958 -43.06 -3.52 -53.26
N VAL A 959 -43.49 -4.55 -52.53
CA VAL A 959 -42.66 -5.76 -52.34
C VAL A 959 -42.80 -6.71 -53.53
N ALA A 960 -41.70 -7.00 -54.22
CA ALA A 960 -41.64 -7.98 -55.30
C ALA A 960 -41.13 -9.33 -54.77
N VAL A 961 -41.81 -10.42 -55.15
CA VAL A 961 -41.34 -11.80 -54.87
C VAL A 961 -40.95 -12.42 -56.21
N ASN A 962 -39.66 -12.67 -56.39
CA ASN A 962 -39.10 -13.12 -57.65
C ASN A 962 -38.62 -14.56 -57.52
N PHE A 963 -38.96 -15.40 -58.49
CA PHE A 963 -38.48 -16.77 -58.61
C PHE A 963 -37.54 -16.84 -59.81
N ASP A 964 -36.26 -17.12 -59.57
CA ASP A 964 -35.26 -17.18 -60.65
C ASP A 964 -34.26 -18.31 -60.41
N ILE A 965 -34.69 -19.53 -60.76
CA ILE A 965 -33.88 -20.75 -60.61
C ILE A 965 -32.68 -20.82 -61.58
N ASN A 966 -32.55 -19.85 -62.50
CA ASN A 966 -31.49 -19.83 -63.52
C ASN A 966 -30.31 -18.92 -63.13
N LYS A 967 -30.41 -18.21 -61.99
CA LYS A 967 -29.33 -17.34 -61.47
C LYS A 967 -28.25 -18.07 -60.68
N PHE A 968 -28.36 -19.40 -60.57
CA PHE A 968 -27.39 -20.29 -59.91
C PHE A 968 -26.77 -21.29 -60.88
#